data_AF-A0A820VAK1-F1
#
_entry.id   AF-A0A820VAK1-F1
#
_cell.length_a   1.000
_cell.length_b   1.000
_cell.length_c   1.000
_cell.angle_alpha   90.00
_cell.angle_beta   90.00
_cell.angle_gamma   90.00
#
_symmetry.space_group_name_H-M   'P 1'
#
loop_
_entity.id
_entity.type
_entity.pdbx_description
1 polymer ?
#
loop_
_entity_poly.entity_id
_entity_poly.type
_entity_poly.pdbx_seq_one_letter_code
_entity_poly.pdbx_strand_id
1 'polypeptide(L)'
;MESVINDKPNCSIHNPCGTNGYCVDNIDGEWSCRCKFWWNGTLCDEQTNSGKQVIALGCILGAFLIVFYGLFIILLLTFMLATLALIVKCSLLKPIHDTIIYQYKNNLPLYYVPNHICSIMSMNPFNVITFPVACCLILICIVITKRISLLPHQCHGYVAPPIPVDFLSHIDRKFASMIFAICADELFDIVRRFFSNRSSTNREGIILQYLERILEVVIIGLRYYPLLATVYLDTALALACGTIYAWLDFSITIANQAMCTSDYYFTLDEYNTSDNDSSLIEKLEYYGTDSQLLVLQLCTDIPRFLCLAYVGIKLPALLISKIYKQLRKDSLSLEDQILLKLTREERVILRASQPDSSEMLYLQNLFRSPDQRLCTQHRFGRLIPKWIYEWRDDFYFSARVLCVYSATILLIFFITVQACVQILPTLHSIQKIIQDFFDLLSSFGNTDEDIMFSATESKPTNSQFPVPNLERPYALAVVTTVLIIVVQSLVLLANIRRILLQSFRGDDSEIPRRKPSKYISYATGNMHFAGYFIGYLIWGYILIAVFASLLWISFEALIVYRNAQLLESILKTIIPSLLLINFKAYLNKILAQYVFLQHAGKVLAMKNRRISTASPNLFFADSNFAEYNFRRRLFSPTPPSPNKNLDRKISNQI
;
A
#
# COMPACT_ATOMS: atom_id res chain seq x y z
N MET A 1 39.02 78.47 19.67
CA MET A 1 40.00 78.53 18.56
C MET A 1 40.97 77.38 18.77
N GLU A 2 40.48 76.17 18.57
CA GLU A 2 41.28 74.95 18.41
C GLU A 2 41.02 74.53 16.97
N SER A 3 42.00 74.78 16.10
CA SER A 3 41.99 74.32 14.73
C SER A 3 42.21 72.80 14.75
N VAL A 4 41.12 72.04 14.79
CA VAL A 4 41.14 70.61 14.51
C VAL A 4 41.57 70.46 13.05
N ILE A 5 42.84 70.11 12.87
CA ILE A 5 43.40 69.73 11.57
C ILE A 5 42.70 68.42 11.21
N ASN A 6 41.68 68.51 10.36
CA ASN A 6 41.00 67.38 9.75
C ASN A 6 41.96 66.74 8.73
N ASP A 7 42.85 65.87 9.21
CA ASP A 7 43.53 64.92 8.34
C ASP A 7 42.48 64.02 7.71
N LYS A 8 42.14 64.29 6.45
CA LYS A 8 41.26 63.41 5.66
C LYS A 8 41.91 62.02 5.63
N PRO A 9 41.21 60.95 6.06
CA PRO A 9 41.78 59.61 6.07
C PRO A 9 42.04 59.18 4.62
N ASN A 10 43.31 59.16 4.22
CA ASN A 10 43.73 58.50 2.98
C ASN A 10 43.53 56.99 3.14
N CYS A 11 43.17 56.28 2.06
CA CYS A 11 42.98 54.82 2.03
C CYS A 11 44.22 54.00 2.49
N SER A 12 45.35 54.64 2.85
CA SER A 12 46.67 54.03 2.98
C SER A 12 46.96 53.35 4.31
N ILE A 13 46.17 53.57 5.37
CA ILE A 13 46.48 52.99 6.70
C ILE A 13 45.37 52.06 7.20
N HIS A 14 44.09 52.42 7.07
CA HIS A 14 42.95 51.56 7.44
C HIS A 14 41.89 51.62 6.34
N ASN A 15 41.50 50.47 5.76
CA ASN A 15 40.45 50.40 4.74
C ASN A 15 39.09 50.74 5.39
N PRO A 16 38.50 51.92 5.12
CA PRO A 16 37.24 52.31 5.75
C PRO A 16 36.05 51.50 5.22
N CYS A 17 36.19 50.81 4.09
CA CYS A 17 35.12 50.08 3.39
C CYS A 17 34.84 48.67 3.94
N GLY A 18 35.35 48.35 5.14
CA GLY A 18 35.21 47.03 5.76
C GLY A 18 35.85 45.89 4.97
N THR A 19 35.50 44.64 5.33
CA THR A 19 36.04 43.41 4.68
C THR A 19 35.45 43.14 3.29
N ASN A 20 34.33 43.81 2.97
CA ASN A 20 33.54 43.56 1.77
C ASN A 20 33.68 44.65 0.69
N GLY A 21 34.49 45.68 0.93
CA GLY A 21 34.79 46.72 -0.05
C GLY A 21 36.29 46.99 -0.17
N TYR A 22 36.67 47.62 -1.27
CA TYR A 22 38.01 48.19 -1.44
C TYR A 22 37.90 49.70 -1.63
N CYS A 23 38.74 50.43 -0.91
CA CYS A 23 38.83 51.89 -0.95
C CYS A 23 39.53 52.33 -2.24
N VAL A 24 38.93 53.29 -2.94
CA VAL A 24 39.47 53.87 -4.18
C VAL A 24 39.55 55.38 -4.02
N ASP A 25 40.76 55.92 -4.12
CA ASP A 25 40.97 57.37 -4.12
C ASP A 25 40.50 57.95 -5.47
N ASN A 26 39.67 58.99 -5.42
CA ASN A 26 39.26 59.77 -6.58
C ASN A 26 40.27 60.89 -6.85
N ILE A 27 40.28 61.38 -8.09
CA ILE A 27 41.20 62.43 -8.57
C ILE A 27 41.07 63.74 -7.76
N ASP A 28 39.91 63.99 -7.14
CA ASP A 28 39.62 65.19 -6.35
C ASP A 28 40.09 65.11 -4.88
N GLY A 29 40.78 64.04 -4.49
CA GLY A 29 41.23 63.84 -3.10
C GLY A 29 40.12 63.42 -2.13
N GLU A 30 39.00 62.91 -2.65
CA GLU A 30 37.97 62.18 -1.90
C GLU A 30 38.12 60.68 -2.15
N TRP A 31 37.80 59.83 -1.18
CA TRP A 31 37.80 58.38 -1.35
C TRP A 31 36.38 57.85 -1.50
N SER A 32 36.22 56.74 -2.23
CA SER A 32 34.95 56.03 -2.35
C SER A 32 35.13 54.52 -2.19
N CYS A 33 34.11 53.85 -1.65
CA CYS A 33 34.12 52.41 -1.51
C CYS A 33 33.56 51.73 -2.75
N ARG A 34 34.35 50.84 -3.36
CA ARG A 34 33.81 49.87 -4.32
C ARG A 34 33.52 48.56 -3.60
N CYS A 35 32.24 48.22 -3.53
CA CYS A 35 31.79 46.99 -2.89
C CYS A 35 32.04 45.76 -3.77
N LYS A 36 32.35 44.63 -3.13
CA LYS A 36 32.38 43.31 -3.78
C LYS A 36 30.99 42.95 -4.29
N PHE A 37 30.94 42.04 -5.27
CA PHE A 37 29.70 41.53 -5.84
C PHE A 37 28.76 41.06 -4.71
N TRP A 38 27.52 41.56 -4.73
CA TRP A 38 26.45 41.37 -3.72
C TRP A 38 26.46 42.26 -2.47
N TRP A 39 27.35 43.24 -2.37
CA TRP A 39 27.36 44.23 -1.29
C TRP A 39 27.07 45.63 -1.84
N ASN A 40 26.40 46.44 -1.04
CA ASN A 40 26.04 47.83 -1.32
C ASN A 40 26.15 48.64 -0.02
N GLY A 41 25.85 49.94 -0.10
CA GLY A 41 25.99 50.88 1.02
C GLY A 41 27.28 51.68 0.92
N THR A 42 27.34 52.83 1.58
CA THR A 42 28.49 53.76 1.53
C THR A 42 29.77 53.13 2.10
N LEU A 43 29.63 52.14 2.98
CA LEU A 43 30.74 51.39 3.59
C LEU A 43 30.70 49.89 3.24
N CYS A 44 29.91 49.49 2.23
CA CYS A 44 29.75 48.09 1.82
C CYS A 44 29.28 47.14 2.94
N ASP A 45 28.47 47.66 3.85
CA ASP A 45 27.92 47.00 5.02
C ASP A 45 26.54 46.36 4.75
N GLU A 46 25.85 46.79 3.68
CA GLU A 46 24.55 46.24 3.32
C GLU A 46 24.65 45.15 2.25
N GLN A 47 24.29 43.92 2.61
CA GLN A 47 24.16 42.86 1.62
C GLN A 47 22.92 43.10 0.75
N THR A 48 23.13 43.15 -0.57
CA THR A 48 22.06 43.30 -1.57
C THR A 48 21.00 42.20 -1.44
N ASN A 49 19.74 42.53 -1.76
CA ASN A 49 18.65 41.55 -1.79
C ASN A 49 18.94 40.36 -2.73
N SER A 50 19.64 40.60 -3.84
CA SER A 50 20.11 39.55 -4.75
C SER A 50 21.14 38.64 -4.09
N GLY A 51 22.10 39.19 -3.34
CA GLY A 51 23.04 38.41 -2.53
C GLY A 51 22.35 37.51 -1.50
N LYS A 52 21.41 38.08 -0.74
CA LYS A 52 20.62 37.31 0.25
C LYS A 52 19.80 36.19 -0.42
N GLN A 53 19.19 36.47 -1.57
CA GLN A 53 18.43 35.48 -2.34
C GLN A 53 19.31 34.35 -2.88
N VAL A 54 20.51 34.65 -3.39
CA VAL A 54 21.44 33.63 -3.91
C VAL A 54 21.95 32.74 -2.78
N ILE A 55 22.31 33.30 -1.62
CA ILE A 55 22.72 32.51 -0.45
C ILE A 55 21.54 31.66 0.04
N ALA A 56 20.35 32.23 0.19
CA ALA A 56 19.16 31.49 0.61
C ALA A 56 18.83 30.35 -0.37
N LEU A 57 18.89 30.60 -1.68
CA LEU A 57 18.69 29.58 -2.71
C LEU A 57 19.76 28.50 -2.65
N GLY A 58 21.02 28.87 -2.43
CA GLY A 58 22.13 27.93 -2.23
C GLY A 58 21.92 27.04 -1.00
N CYS A 59 21.46 27.61 0.11
CA CYS A 59 21.12 26.86 1.32
C CYS A 59 19.92 25.94 1.10
N ILE A 60 18.87 26.40 0.41
CA ILE A 60 17.68 25.58 0.08
C ILE A 60 18.06 24.42 -0.84
N LEU A 61 18.85 24.68 -1.89
CA LEU A 61 19.34 23.65 -2.80
C LEU A 61 20.23 22.63 -2.07
N GLY A 62 21.15 23.11 -1.22
CA GLY A 62 21.99 22.25 -0.38
C GLY A 62 21.17 21.36 0.56
N ALA A 63 20.18 21.94 1.25
CA ALA A 63 19.28 21.17 2.12
C ALA A 63 18.44 20.15 1.33
N PHE A 64 17.93 20.55 0.16
CA PHE A 64 17.17 19.67 -0.73
C PHE A 64 18.02 18.49 -1.20
N LEU A 65 19.25 18.74 -1.66
CA LEU A 65 20.17 17.67 -2.07
C LEU A 65 20.47 16.74 -0.89
N ILE A 66 20.76 17.25 0.31
CA ILE A 66 21.03 16.41 1.48
C ILE A 66 19.83 15.50 1.82
N VAL A 67 18.61 16.04 1.81
CA VAL A 67 17.39 15.25 2.09
C VAL A 67 17.12 14.23 1.00
N PHE A 68 17.24 14.63 -0.27
CA PHE A 68 17.00 13.76 -1.41
C PHE A 68 18.03 12.62 -1.48
N TYR A 69 19.33 12.94 -1.36
CA TYR A 69 20.40 11.95 -1.28
C TYR A 69 20.24 11.06 -0.06
N GLY A 70 19.86 11.59 1.11
CA GLY A 70 19.62 10.78 2.30
C GLY A 70 18.50 9.74 2.11
N LEU A 71 17.37 10.15 1.53
CA LEU A 71 16.27 9.22 1.20
C LEU A 71 16.67 8.19 0.13
N PHE A 72 17.36 8.65 -0.91
CA PHE A 72 17.85 7.78 -1.99
C PHE A 72 18.87 6.76 -1.48
N ILE A 73 19.79 7.16 -0.60
CA ILE A 73 20.77 6.25 0.03
C ILE A 73 20.06 5.19 0.87
N ILE A 74 19.06 5.56 1.68
CA ILE A 74 18.28 4.58 2.46
C ILE A 74 17.58 3.57 1.54
N LEU A 75 16.97 4.05 0.46
CA LEU A 75 16.30 3.20 -0.54
C LEU A 75 17.30 2.26 -1.22
N LEU A 76 18.44 2.79 -1.67
CA LEU A 76 19.49 2.03 -2.35
C LEU A 76 20.07 0.96 -1.42
N LEU A 77 20.41 1.31 -0.18
CA LEU A 77 20.89 0.36 0.81
C LEU A 77 19.85 -0.73 1.09
N THR A 78 18.56 -0.37 1.14
CA THR A 78 17.46 -1.33 1.36
C THR A 78 17.39 -2.33 0.23
N PHE A 79 17.46 -1.84 -1.00
CA PHE A 79 17.51 -2.68 -2.18
C PHE A 79 18.73 -3.59 -2.18
N MET A 80 19.94 -3.04 -1.92
CA MET A 80 21.17 -3.82 -1.86
C MET A 80 21.13 -4.92 -0.80
N LEU A 81 20.66 -4.61 0.42
CA LEU A 81 20.55 -5.59 1.50
C LEU A 81 19.52 -6.68 1.18
N ALA A 82 18.39 -6.33 0.55
CA ALA A 82 17.41 -7.30 0.09
C ALA A 82 17.96 -8.20 -1.04
N THR A 83 18.68 -7.62 -2.01
CA THR A 83 19.33 -8.41 -3.08
C THR A 83 20.40 -9.35 -2.52
N LEU A 84 21.19 -8.91 -1.52
CA LEU A 84 22.16 -9.76 -0.85
C LEU A 84 21.48 -10.93 -0.13
N ALA A 85 20.37 -10.68 0.58
CA ALA A 85 19.58 -11.72 1.22
C ALA A 85 19.04 -12.75 0.21
N LEU A 86 18.54 -12.29 -0.94
CA LEU A 86 18.08 -13.15 -2.03
C LEU A 86 19.22 -13.98 -2.64
N ILE A 87 20.42 -13.41 -2.81
CA ILE A 87 21.60 -14.12 -3.30
C ILE A 87 22.03 -15.20 -2.30
N VAL A 88 22.06 -14.88 -1.00
CA VAL A 88 22.37 -15.85 0.06
C VAL A 88 21.33 -16.97 0.07
N LYS A 89 20.03 -16.64 0.03
CA LYS A 89 18.95 -17.63 -0.05
C LYS A 89 19.10 -18.52 -1.29
N CYS A 90 19.31 -17.93 -2.47
CA CYS A 90 19.52 -18.65 -3.72
C CYS A 90 20.71 -19.62 -3.63
N SER A 91 21.82 -19.17 -3.03
CA SER A 91 23.04 -19.98 -2.88
C SER A 91 22.82 -21.18 -1.95
N LEU A 92 22.03 -21.01 -0.89
CA LEU A 92 21.67 -22.06 0.06
C LEU A 92 20.60 -23.03 -0.49
N LEU A 93 19.69 -22.53 -1.33
CA LEU A 93 18.58 -23.30 -1.87
C LEU A 93 18.97 -24.11 -3.12
N LYS A 94 19.95 -23.64 -3.89
CA LYS A 94 20.48 -24.33 -5.06
C LYS A 94 20.87 -25.79 -4.82
N PRO A 95 21.67 -26.17 -3.80
CA PRO A 95 22.01 -27.58 -3.56
C PRO A 95 20.79 -28.45 -3.22
N ILE A 96 19.78 -27.90 -2.53
CA ILE A 96 18.52 -28.60 -2.24
C ILE A 96 17.78 -28.86 -3.56
N HIS A 97 17.65 -27.82 -4.40
CA HIS A 97 17.01 -27.92 -5.70
C HIS A 97 17.71 -28.95 -6.62
N ASP A 98 19.04 -28.91 -6.70
CA ASP A 98 19.83 -29.86 -7.51
C ASP A 98 19.61 -31.31 -7.02
N THR A 99 19.47 -31.51 -5.71
CA THR A 99 19.17 -32.82 -5.10
C THR A 99 17.77 -33.31 -5.48
N ILE A 100 16.75 -32.45 -5.39
CA ILE A 100 15.38 -32.78 -5.78
C ILE A 100 15.29 -33.09 -7.29
N ILE A 101 15.98 -32.32 -8.15
CA ILE A 101 16.03 -32.60 -9.59
C ILE A 101 16.70 -33.94 -9.86
N TYR A 102 17.78 -34.25 -9.15
CA TYR A 102 18.43 -35.55 -9.27
C TYR A 102 17.49 -36.68 -8.87
N GLN A 103 16.76 -36.55 -7.76
CA GLN A 103 15.77 -37.55 -7.35
C GLN A 103 14.66 -37.71 -8.41
N TYR A 104 14.15 -36.60 -8.92
CA TYR A 104 13.13 -36.57 -9.97
C TYR A 104 13.58 -37.30 -11.24
N LYS A 105 14.79 -37.01 -11.75
CA LYS A 105 15.34 -37.66 -12.94
C LYS A 105 15.55 -39.17 -12.78
N ASN A 106 15.74 -39.64 -11.55
CA ASN A 106 15.97 -41.05 -11.24
C ASN A 106 14.72 -41.76 -10.69
N ASN A 107 13.54 -41.12 -10.72
CA ASN A 107 12.30 -41.65 -10.14
C ASN A 107 12.44 -42.07 -8.66
N LEU A 108 13.25 -41.33 -7.90
CA LEU A 108 13.40 -41.50 -6.46
C LEU A 108 12.35 -40.65 -5.71
N PRO A 109 12.01 -41.01 -4.47
CA PRO A 109 11.10 -40.21 -3.66
C PRO A 109 11.61 -38.77 -3.49
N LEU A 110 10.72 -37.79 -3.70
CA LEU A 110 11.05 -36.36 -3.79
C LEU A 110 10.95 -35.69 -2.43
N TYR A 111 12.01 -35.82 -1.63
CA TYR A 111 12.10 -35.14 -0.34
C TYR A 111 13.52 -34.64 -0.10
N TYR A 112 13.62 -33.56 0.68
CA TYR A 112 14.89 -33.13 1.24
C TYR A 112 14.95 -33.39 2.74
N VAL A 113 16.15 -33.68 3.23
CA VAL A 113 16.41 -33.78 4.66
C VAL A 113 16.85 -32.41 5.15
N PRO A 114 16.09 -31.74 6.04
CA PRO A 114 16.50 -30.45 6.56
C PRO A 114 17.78 -30.59 7.39
N ASN A 115 18.62 -29.56 7.37
CA ASN A 115 19.85 -29.54 8.18
C ASN A 115 19.52 -29.70 9.68
N HIS A 116 20.40 -30.32 10.46
CA HIS A 116 20.19 -30.47 11.91
C HIS A 116 19.95 -29.13 12.63
N ILE A 117 20.52 -28.03 12.13
CA ILE A 117 20.25 -26.66 12.63
C ILE A 117 18.75 -26.32 12.56
N CYS A 118 18.04 -26.84 11.56
CA CYS A 118 16.61 -26.66 11.45
C CYS A 118 15.85 -27.29 12.59
N SER A 119 16.30 -28.39 13.22
CA SER A 119 15.61 -28.87 14.44
C SER A 119 15.58 -27.82 15.55
N ILE A 120 16.60 -26.98 15.65
CA ILE A 120 16.69 -25.91 16.65
C ILE A 120 15.90 -24.67 16.21
N MET A 121 15.97 -24.31 14.92
CA MET A 121 15.27 -23.14 14.37
C MET A 121 13.77 -23.39 14.12
N SER A 122 13.44 -24.61 13.70
CA SER A 122 12.12 -25.09 13.29
C SER A 122 11.35 -25.79 14.41
N MET A 123 11.80 -25.71 15.67
CA MET A 123 10.90 -25.83 16.82
C MET A 123 9.93 -24.63 16.81
N ASN A 124 9.11 -24.58 15.76
CA ASN A 124 7.98 -23.71 15.58
C ASN A 124 6.85 -24.25 16.45
N PRO A 125 6.09 -23.38 17.14
CA PRO A 125 5.83 -22.00 16.71
C PRO A 125 6.68 -20.86 17.30
N PHE A 126 7.52 -21.12 18.30
CA PHE A 126 7.95 -20.06 19.21
C PHE A 126 9.22 -19.31 18.78
N ASN A 127 9.93 -19.75 17.73
CA ASN A 127 11.21 -19.19 17.30
C ASN A 127 12.15 -19.00 18.52
N VAL A 128 12.66 -20.13 19.02
CA VAL A 128 13.34 -20.27 20.33
C VAL A 128 14.47 -19.25 20.55
N ILE A 129 15.07 -18.72 19.47
CA ILE A 129 16.15 -17.74 19.54
C ILE A 129 15.61 -16.31 19.64
N THR A 130 14.72 -15.87 18.75
CA THR A 130 14.32 -14.45 18.66
C THR A 130 13.29 -14.06 19.71
N PHE A 131 12.42 -14.99 20.15
CA PHE A 131 11.37 -14.68 21.11
C PHE A 131 11.90 -14.33 22.52
N PRO A 132 12.81 -15.11 23.14
CA PRO A 132 13.38 -14.73 24.44
C PRO A 132 14.14 -13.39 24.40
N VAL A 133 14.84 -13.12 23.29
CA VAL A 133 15.52 -11.83 23.07
C VAL A 133 14.50 -10.70 23.00
N ALA A 134 13.38 -10.89 22.30
CA ALA A 134 12.29 -9.91 22.25
C ALA A 134 11.71 -9.62 23.64
N CYS A 135 11.45 -10.66 24.44
CA CYS A 135 10.98 -10.52 25.82
C CYS A 135 11.98 -9.74 26.70
N CYS A 136 13.27 -10.05 26.57
CA CYS A 136 14.34 -9.31 27.27
C CYS A 136 14.36 -7.82 26.87
N LEU A 137 14.18 -7.51 25.58
CA LEU A 137 14.10 -6.13 25.10
C LEU A 137 12.85 -5.39 25.61
N ILE A 138 11.71 -6.07 25.72
CA ILE A 138 10.51 -5.49 26.33
C ILE A 138 10.79 -5.08 27.78
N LEU A 139 11.46 -5.95 28.56
CA LEU A 139 11.86 -5.64 29.94
C LEU A 139 12.83 -4.44 29.99
N ILE A 140 13.83 -4.39 29.10
CA ILE A 140 14.75 -3.25 28.99
C ILE A 140 13.96 -1.96 28.66
N CYS A 141 13.00 -2.02 27.74
CA CYS A 141 12.16 -0.88 27.38
C CYS A 141 11.28 -0.42 28.57
N ILE A 142 10.74 -1.34 29.37
CA ILE A 142 10.01 -1.02 30.61
C ILE A 142 10.93 -0.29 31.60
N VAL A 143 12.15 -0.78 31.82
CA VAL A 143 13.12 -0.16 32.74
C VAL A 143 13.52 1.23 32.25
N ILE A 144 13.78 1.41 30.95
CA ILE A 144 14.08 2.72 30.35
C ILE A 144 12.90 3.67 30.55
N THR A 145 11.68 3.22 30.27
CA THR A 145 10.45 4.02 30.45
C THR A 145 10.28 4.46 31.89
N LYS A 146 10.44 3.53 32.84
CA LYS A 146 10.38 3.82 34.27
C LYS A 146 11.42 4.86 34.67
N ARG A 147 12.67 4.71 34.21
CA ARG A 147 13.75 5.67 34.49
C ARG A 147 13.46 7.07 33.93
N ILE A 148 12.88 7.17 32.74
CA ILE A 148 12.48 8.46 32.16
C ILE A 148 11.32 9.08 32.94
N SER A 149 10.34 8.27 33.37
CA SER A 149 9.17 8.73 34.13
C SER A 149 9.47 9.20 35.55
N LEU A 150 10.59 8.75 36.14
CA LEU A 150 11.00 9.13 37.51
C LEU A 150 11.55 10.56 37.61
N LEU A 151 11.59 11.33 36.51
CA LEU A 151 11.82 12.79 36.55
C LEU A 151 10.53 13.54 36.97
N PRO A 152 10.62 14.61 37.78
CA PRO A 152 10.21 14.55 39.18
C PRO A 152 8.76 14.89 39.57
N HIS A 153 7.79 15.08 38.67
CA HIS A 153 6.51 15.72 39.08
C HIS A 153 5.20 14.99 38.75
N GLN A 154 5.21 13.77 38.20
CA GLN A 154 3.97 13.01 37.93
C GLN A 154 4.12 11.50 38.25
N CYS A 155 4.42 11.17 39.51
CA CYS A 155 4.55 9.78 39.98
C CYS A 155 3.20 9.11 40.30
N HIS A 156 2.26 9.07 39.35
CA HIS A 156 1.01 8.28 39.48
C HIS A 156 0.79 7.28 38.33
N GLY A 157 1.83 6.96 37.55
CA GLY A 157 1.73 5.99 36.45
C GLY A 157 1.95 4.54 36.89
N TYR A 158 1.00 3.66 36.56
CA TYR A 158 1.18 2.21 36.59
C TYR A 158 2.45 1.80 35.80
N VAL A 159 3.15 0.76 36.27
CA VAL A 159 4.26 0.13 35.52
C VAL A 159 3.67 -0.59 34.31
N ALA A 160 3.37 0.18 33.27
CA ALA A 160 2.85 -0.31 32.01
C ALA A 160 4.00 -0.42 30.99
N PRO A 161 3.98 -1.43 30.10
CA PRO A 161 4.91 -1.47 28.99
C PRO A 161 4.70 -0.26 28.07
N PRO A 162 5.77 0.28 27.46
CA PRO A 162 5.67 1.50 26.66
C PRO A 162 4.77 1.26 25.45
N ILE A 163 3.88 2.19 25.16
CA ILE A 163 2.98 2.10 23.99
C ILE A 163 3.86 1.91 22.73
N PRO A 164 3.68 0.80 21.98
CA PRO A 164 4.60 0.45 20.90
C PRO A 164 4.50 1.44 19.73
N VAL A 165 3.29 1.90 19.43
CA VAL A 165 3.03 2.88 18.39
C VAL A 165 1.90 3.78 18.85
N ASP A 166 2.13 5.08 18.81
CA ASP A 166 1.05 6.05 18.89
C ASP A 166 0.44 6.23 17.49
N PHE A 167 -0.71 5.59 17.27
CA PHE A 167 -1.44 5.63 16.00
C PHE A 167 -1.98 7.03 15.64
N LEU A 168 -2.05 7.93 16.63
CA LEU A 168 -2.45 9.31 16.44
C LEU A 168 -1.23 10.18 16.08
N SER A 169 -0.05 9.82 16.59
CA SER A 169 1.17 10.58 16.29
C SER A 169 1.58 10.55 14.82
N HIS A 170 2.31 11.60 14.42
CA HIS A 170 2.88 11.75 13.08
C HIS A 170 4.27 11.10 12.93
N ILE A 171 4.82 10.56 14.01
CA ILE A 171 6.22 10.13 14.05
C ILE A 171 6.34 8.70 13.52
N ASP A 172 7.20 8.52 12.50
CA ASP A 172 7.63 7.25 11.90
C ASP A 172 6.53 6.27 11.45
N ARG A 173 5.40 6.79 10.94
CA ARG A 173 4.28 5.99 10.41
C ARG A 173 4.70 4.92 9.39
N LYS A 174 5.70 5.23 8.55
CA LYS A 174 6.24 4.32 7.54
C LYS A 174 6.91 3.10 8.16
N PHE A 175 7.63 3.29 9.27
CA PHE A 175 8.28 2.19 9.98
C PHE A 175 7.24 1.23 10.56
N ALA A 176 6.23 1.77 11.26
CA ALA A 176 5.13 0.97 11.77
C ALA A 176 4.41 0.20 10.63
N SER A 177 4.16 0.84 9.49
CA SER A 177 3.50 0.17 8.37
C SER A 177 4.31 -1.00 7.80
N MET A 178 5.64 -0.92 7.80
CA MET A 178 6.49 -2.04 7.34
C MET A 178 6.49 -3.21 8.33
N ILE A 179 6.52 -2.93 9.65
CA ILE A 179 6.41 -3.98 10.67
C ILE A 179 5.05 -4.70 10.57
N PHE A 180 3.96 -3.95 10.41
CA PHE A 180 2.63 -4.54 10.20
C PHE A 180 2.52 -5.36 8.92
N ALA A 181 3.27 -4.97 7.87
CA ALA A 181 3.36 -5.77 6.65
C ALA A 181 4.07 -7.11 6.93
N ILE A 182 5.21 -7.09 7.64
CA ILE A 182 5.90 -8.34 8.05
C ILE A 182 4.98 -9.23 8.90
N CYS A 183 4.24 -8.67 9.86
CA CYS A 183 3.29 -9.45 10.64
C CYS A 183 2.17 -10.08 9.78
N ALA A 184 1.75 -9.42 8.69
CA ALA A 184 0.72 -9.94 7.79
C ALA A 184 1.23 -11.13 6.96
N ASP A 185 2.51 -11.12 6.58
CA ASP A 185 3.19 -12.27 5.96
C ASP A 185 3.19 -13.48 6.89
N GLU A 186 3.62 -13.30 8.14
CA GLU A 186 3.65 -14.42 9.11
C GLU A 186 2.25 -14.94 9.46
N LEU A 187 1.25 -14.06 9.48
CA LEU A 187 -0.13 -14.46 9.64
C LEU A 187 -0.62 -15.29 8.45
N PHE A 188 -0.22 -14.93 7.24
CA PHE A 188 -0.54 -15.70 6.03
C PHE A 188 0.08 -17.10 6.08
N ASP A 189 1.32 -17.23 6.55
CA ASP A 189 1.98 -18.52 6.77
C ASP A 189 1.19 -19.42 7.74
N ILE A 190 0.68 -18.87 8.84
CA ILE A 190 -0.17 -19.60 9.79
C ILE A 190 -1.45 -20.10 9.10
N VAL A 191 -2.12 -19.22 8.36
CA VAL A 191 -3.35 -19.54 7.64
C VAL A 191 -3.09 -20.64 6.60
N ARG A 192 -1.98 -20.54 5.87
CA ARG A 192 -1.56 -21.55 4.89
C ARG A 192 -1.35 -22.91 5.56
N ARG A 193 -0.59 -22.98 6.65
CA ARG A 193 -0.37 -24.23 7.41
C ARG A 193 -1.67 -24.81 7.96
N PHE A 194 -2.59 -23.95 8.40
CA PHE A 194 -3.90 -24.38 8.88
C PHE A 194 -4.72 -25.07 7.78
N PHE A 195 -4.67 -24.58 6.54
CA PHE A 195 -5.36 -25.24 5.42
C PHE A 195 -4.64 -26.50 4.93
N SER A 196 -3.30 -26.54 5.00
CA SER A 196 -2.50 -27.71 4.60
C SER A 196 -2.61 -28.89 5.57
N ASN A 197 -2.67 -28.66 6.89
CA ASN A 197 -2.64 -29.72 7.91
C ASN A 197 -3.99 -30.40 8.20
N ARG A 198 -4.97 -30.29 7.29
CA ARG A 198 -6.32 -30.84 7.52
C ARG A 198 -6.40 -32.37 7.59
N SER A 199 -5.33 -33.09 7.25
CA SER A 199 -5.32 -34.55 7.10
C SER A 199 -4.87 -35.35 8.34
N SER A 200 -4.17 -34.75 9.31
CA SER A 200 -3.69 -35.49 10.49
C SER A 200 -4.64 -35.37 11.69
N THR A 201 -5.87 -35.89 11.55
CA THR A 201 -6.89 -35.95 12.63
C THR A 201 -6.52 -36.87 13.81
N ASN A 202 -5.29 -37.36 13.88
CA ASN A 202 -4.92 -38.42 14.79
C ASN A 202 -4.20 -37.84 16.03
N ARG A 203 -5.01 -37.50 17.05
CA ARG A 203 -4.75 -37.50 18.50
C ARG A 203 -4.86 -36.17 19.24
N GLU A 204 -4.65 -35.03 18.61
CA GLU A 204 -4.76 -33.73 19.29
C GLU A 204 -6.12 -33.10 19.00
N GLY A 205 -6.89 -32.81 20.05
CA GLY A 205 -8.23 -32.25 19.90
C GLY A 205 -8.23 -30.93 19.13
N ILE A 206 -9.24 -30.72 18.29
CA ILE A 206 -9.43 -29.50 17.45
C ILE A 206 -9.26 -28.20 18.27
N ILE A 207 -9.72 -28.19 19.52
CA ILE A 207 -9.62 -27.04 20.43
C ILE A 207 -8.16 -26.68 20.73
N LEU A 208 -7.30 -27.68 20.95
CA LEU A 208 -5.88 -27.46 21.25
C LEU A 208 -5.17 -26.82 20.04
N GLN A 209 -5.47 -27.32 18.83
CA GLN A 209 -4.94 -26.75 17.60
C GLN A 209 -5.35 -25.27 17.44
N TYR A 210 -6.63 -24.93 17.66
CA TYR A 210 -7.06 -23.54 17.61
C TYR A 210 -6.39 -22.66 18.67
N LEU A 211 -6.23 -23.16 19.90
CA LEU A 211 -5.56 -22.43 20.97
C LEU A 211 -4.08 -22.18 20.63
N GLU A 212 -3.40 -23.18 20.06
CA GLU A 212 -2.02 -23.06 19.57
C GLU A 212 -1.92 -21.98 18.49
N ARG A 213 -2.84 -21.94 17.51
CA ARG A 213 -2.85 -20.90 16.48
C ARG A 213 -3.13 -19.50 17.03
N ILE A 214 -4.01 -19.38 18.03
CA ILE A 214 -4.24 -18.08 18.69
C ILE A 214 -2.96 -17.65 19.42
N LEU A 215 -2.28 -18.58 20.09
CA LEU A 215 -1.02 -18.31 20.79
C LEU A 215 0.08 -17.89 19.82
N GLU A 216 0.19 -18.55 18.66
CA GLU A 216 1.09 -18.16 17.56
C GLU A 216 0.91 -16.69 17.16
N VAL A 217 -0.33 -16.24 16.94
CA VAL A 217 -0.62 -14.85 16.58
C VAL A 217 -0.19 -13.87 17.69
N VAL A 218 -0.40 -14.24 18.95
CA VAL A 218 0.04 -13.42 20.11
C VAL A 218 1.57 -13.33 20.16
N ILE A 219 2.28 -14.44 19.90
CA ILE A 219 3.74 -14.49 19.90
C ILE A 219 4.33 -13.61 18.80
N ILE A 220 3.76 -13.64 17.59
CA ILE A 220 4.19 -12.75 16.50
C ILE A 220 4.08 -11.29 16.95
N GLY A 221 2.95 -10.92 17.57
CA GLY A 221 2.76 -9.58 18.12
C GLY A 221 3.82 -9.20 19.16
N LEU A 222 4.14 -10.11 20.09
CA LEU A 222 5.17 -9.90 21.11
C LEU A 222 6.59 -9.83 20.54
N ARG A 223 6.87 -10.59 19.47
CA ARG A 223 8.18 -10.61 18.80
C ARG A 223 8.51 -9.29 18.12
N TYR A 224 7.52 -8.70 17.45
CA TYR A 224 7.69 -7.41 16.76
C TYR A 224 7.45 -6.18 17.64
N TYR A 225 6.87 -6.35 18.84
CA TYR A 225 6.66 -5.30 19.83
C TYR A 225 7.92 -4.46 20.15
N PRO A 226 9.09 -5.04 20.49
CA PRO A 226 10.27 -4.26 20.86
C PRO A 226 10.79 -3.38 19.73
N LEU A 227 10.64 -3.78 18.46
CA LEU A 227 11.03 -2.93 17.32
C LEU A 227 10.21 -1.65 17.26
N LEU A 228 8.91 -1.74 17.53
CA LEU A 228 8.03 -0.57 17.60
C LEU A 228 8.32 0.27 18.84
N ALA A 229 8.45 -0.36 20.01
CA ALA A 229 8.73 0.32 21.27
C ALA A 229 10.08 1.08 21.27
N THR A 230 11.11 0.53 20.62
CA THR A 230 12.44 1.17 20.57
C THR A 230 12.43 2.46 19.74
N VAL A 231 11.68 2.50 18.63
CA VAL A 231 11.43 3.72 17.86
C VAL A 231 10.59 4.71 18.66
N TYR A 232 9.58 4.23 19.38
CA TYR A 232 8.73 5.10 20.20
C TYR A 232 9.50 5.79 21.34
N LEU A 233 10.44 5.08 21.99
CA LEU A 233 11.25 5.63 23.07
C LEU A 233 12.31 6.62 22.58
N ASP A 234 12.81 6.49 21.35
CA ASP A 234 13.80 7.38 20.73
C ASP A 234 15.01 7.69 21.64
N THR A 235 15.47 6.68 22.38
CA THR A 235 16.71 6.76 23.18
C THR A 235 17.82 6.01 22.45
N ALA A 236 19.06 6.50 22.54
CA ALA A 236 20.20 5.86 21.87
C ALA A 236 20.36 4.39 22.29
N LEU A 237 20.18 4.08 23.57
CA LEU A 237 20.24 2.71 24.09
C LEU A 237 19.13 1.84 23.49
N ALA A 238 17.87 2.29 23.51
CA ALA A 238 16.77 1.52 22.95
C ALA A 238 16.94 1.30 21.44
N LEU A 239 17.35 2.32 20.69
CA LEU A 239 17.61 2.22 19.25
C LEU A 239 18.78 1.28 18.93
N ALA A 240 19.85 1.27 19.74
CA ALA A 240 20.96 0.33 19.59
C ALA A 240 20.52 -1.12 19.82
N CYS A 241 19.79 -1.38 20.91
CA CYS A 241 19.23 -2.70 21.20
C CYS A 241 18.24 -3.17 20.11
N GLY A 242 17.36 -2.28 19.66
CA GLY A 242 16.42 -2.54 18.56
C GLY A 242 17.13 -2.81 17.24
N THR A 243 18.24 -2.10 16.97
CA THR A 243 19.08 -2.34 15.77
C THR A 243 19.68 -3.74 15.81
N ILE A 244 20.37 -4.10 16.89
CA ILE A 244 20.98 -5.44 17.03
C ILE A 244 19.93 -6.53 16.84
N TYR A 245 18.75 -6.36 17.42
CA TYR A 245 17.65 -7.30 17.30
C TYR A 245 17.08 -7.39 15.88
N ALA A 246 16.91 -6.27 15.19
CA ALA A 246 16.45 -6.27 13.79
C ALA A 246 17.42 -7.04 12.87
N TRP A 247 18.73 -6.89 13.07
CA TRP A 247 19.75 -7.63 12.31
C TRP A 247 19.77 -9.13 12.66
N LEU A 248 19.57 -9.47 13.94
CA LEU A 248 19.43 -10.85 14.38
C LEU A 248 18.19 -11.51 13.76
N ASP A 249 17.02 -10.88 13.86
CA ASP A 249 15.75 -11.36 13.29
C ASP A 249 15.84 -11.50 11.76
N PHE A 250 16.45 -10.52 11.09
CA PHE A 250 16.70 -10.58 9.64
C PHE A 250 17.56 -11.79 9.25
N SER A 251 18.68 -12.00 9.95
CA SER A 251 19.61 -13.10 9.65
C SER A 251 18.97 -14.46 9.91
N ILE A 252 18.26 -14.60 11.02
CA ILE A 252 17.53 -15.83 11.38
C ILE A 252 16.41 -16.12 10.39
N THR A 253 15.69 -15.09 9.94
CA THR A 253 14.62 -15.24 8.94
C THR A 253 15.19 -15.75 7.62
N ILE A 254 16.29 -15.18 7.13
CA ILE A 254 16.96 -15.64 5.90
C ILE A 254 17.39 -17.11 6.05
N ALA A 255 18.06 -17.45 7.15
CA ALA A 255 18.51 -18.82 7.38
C ALA A 255 17.35 -19.81 7.48
N ASN A 256 16.27 -19.46 8.20
CA ASN A 256 15.09 -20.31 8.36
C ASN A 256 14.34 -20.53 7.04
N GLN A 257 14.15 -19.48 6.24
CA GLN A 257 13.50 -19.58 4.94
C GLN A 257 14.36 -20.23 3.85
N ALA A 258 15.69 -20.18 3.99
CA ALA A 258 16.60 -20.80 3.03
C ALA A 258 16.84 -22.29 3.31
N MET A 259 16.91 -22.68 4.58
CA MET A 259 17.31 -24.04 4.97
C MET A 259 16.17 -24.91 5.50
N CYS A 260 15.17 -24.31 6.17
CA CYS A 260 14.24 -25.08 7.01
C CYS A 260 12.82 -25.11 6.45
N THR A 261 12.37 -24.00 5.87
CA THR A 261 11.01 -23.85 5.35
C THR A 261 11.05 -23.52 3.87
N SER A 262 11.20 -24.54 3.03
CA SER A 262 11.01 -24.35 1.60
C SER A 262 9.54 -24.48 1.25
N ASP A 263 8.97 -23.43 0.65
CA ASP A 263 7.54 -23.42 0.29
C ASP A 263 7.15 -24.43 -0.79
N TYR A 264 8.13 -24.90 -1.57
CA TYR A 264 7.90 -25.73 -2.75
C TYR A 264 8.52 -27.12 -2.67
N TYR A 265 9.38 -27.39 -1.69
CA TYR A 265 9.98 -28.71 -1.51
C TYR A 265 9.42 -29.33 -0.24
N PHE A 266 9.04 -30.61 -0.33
CA PHE A 266 8.55 -31.33 0.84
C PHE A 266 9.71 -31.83 1.69
N THR A 267 9.55 -31.68 3.00
CA THR A 267 10.40 -32.35 3.98
C THR A 267 10.04 -33.84 4.08
N LEU A 268 10.94 -34.67 4.62
CA LEU A 268 10.68 -36.10 4.83
C LEU A 268 9.40 -36.35 5.67
N ASP A 269 9.13 -35.51 6.66
CA ASP A 269 7.95 -35.64 7.52
C ASP A 269 6.66 -35.29 6.76
N GLU A 270 6.70 -34.27 5.90
CA GLU A 270 5.58 -33.92 5.01
C GLU A 270 5.34 -35.01 3.97
N TYR A 271 6.41 -35.55 3.38
CA TYR A 271 6.33 -36.66 2.43
C TYR A 271 5.63 -37.88 3.06
N ASN A 272 6.02 -38.26 4.28
CA ASN A 272 5.41 -39.40 4.97
C ASN A 272 3.94 -39.18 5.39
N THR A 273 3.50 -37.92 5.48
CA THR A 273 2.13 -37.57 5.92
C THR A 273 1.21 -37.19 4.77
N SER A 274 1.76 -36.85 3.60
CA SER A 274 1.00 -36.46 2.43
C SER A 274 0.96 -37.61 1.42
N ASP A 275 -0.24 -38.11 1.10
CA ASP A 275 -0.46 -38.99 -0.07
C ASP A 275 -0.28 -38.23 -1.43
N ASN A 276 0.40 -37.07 -1.42
CA ASN A 276 0.36 -36.05 -2.47
C ASN A 276 1.66 -35.95 -3.28
N ASP A 277 2.36 -37.06 -3.50
CA ASP A 277 3.54 -37.10 -4.39
C ASP A 277 3.24 -36.51 -5.78
N SER A 278 2.01 -36.70 -6.25
CA SER A 278 1.51 -36.15 -7.51
C SER A 278 1.64 -34.63 -7.59
N SER A 279 1.45 -33.91 -6.47
CA SER A 279 1.40 -32.45 -6.48
C SER A 279 2.76 -31.78 -6.71
N LEU A 280 3.87 -32.42 -6.29
CA LEU A 280 5.21 -31.90 -6.54
C LEU A 280 5.69 -32.24 -7.95
N ILE A 281 5.36 -33.46 -8.41
CA ILE A 281 5.62 -33.90 -9.78
C ILE A 281 4.93 -32.95 -10.77
N GLU A 282 3.63 -32.68 -10.58
CA GLU A 282 2.88 -31.73 -11.42
C GLU A 282 3.52 -30.33 -11.46
N LYS A 283 4.04 -29.85 -10.31
CA LYS A 283 4.73 -28.55 -10.26
C LYS A 283 6.06 -28.58 -11.01
N LEU A 284 6.87 -29.64 -10.85
CA LEU A 284 8.15 -29.79 -11.54
C LEU A 284 7.97 -29.97 -13.05
N GLU A 285 6.91 -30.65 -13.47
CA GLU A 285 6.53 -30.78 -14.88
C GLU A 285 6.09 -29.43 -15.46
N TYR A 286 5.25 -28.68 -14.73
CA TYR A 286 4.71 -27.40 -15.21
C TYR A 286 5.75 -26.27 -15.24
N TYR A 287 6.47 -26.05 -14.13
CA TYR A 287 7.48 -24.99 -14.03
C TYR A 287 8.84 -25.39 -14.60
N GLY A 288 9.01 -26.67 -14.95
CA GLY A 288 10.26 -27.24 -15.42
C GLY A 288 11.25 -27.57 -14.30
N THR A 289 12.21 -28.43 -14.62
CA THR A 289 13.34 -28.81 -13.75
C THR A 289 14.48 -27.79 -13.76
N ASP A 290 14.28 -26.65 -14.40
CA ASP A 290 15.29 -25.61 -14.52
C ASP A 290 15.19 -24.61 -13.35
N SER A 291 15.98 -23.54 -13.41
CA SER A 291 16.01 -22.47 -12.42
C SER A 291 14.69 -21.70 -12.24
N GLN A 292 13.63 -22.01 -12.98
CA GLN A 292 12.35 -21.28 -12.94
C GLN A 292 11.64 -21.44 -11.61
N LEU A 293 11.55 -22.65 -11.05
CA LEU A 293 10.94 -22.88 -9.73
C LEU A 293 11.73 -22.15 -8.62
N LEU A 294 13.05 -22.15 -8.73
CA LEU A 294 13.94 -21.41 -7.84
C LEU A 294 13.68 -19.90 -7.93
N VAL A 295 13.57 -19.35 -9.14
CA VAL A 295 13.26 -17.93 -9.36
C VAL A 295 11.88 -17.58 -8.81
N LEU A 296 10.88 -18.44 -9.02
CA LEU A 296 9.53 -18.26 -8.49
C LEU A 296 9.52 -18.17 -6.97
N GLN A 297 10.28 -19.06 -6.31
CA GLN A 297 10.46 -19.02 -4.86
C GLN A 297 11.18 -17.75 -4.40
N LEU A 298 12.23 -17.32 -5.09
CA LEU A 298 12.88 -16.06 -4.74
C LEU A 298 11.94 -14.87 -4.92
N CYS A 299 11.09 -14.88 -5.95
CA CYS A 299 10.09 -13.84 -6.21
C CYS A 299 9.03 -13.74 -5.10
N THR A 300 8.65 -14.87 -4.48
CA THR A 300 7.65 -14.87 -3.41
C THR A 300 8.19 -14.16 -2.15
N ASP A 301 9.48 -14.28 -1.85
CA ASP A 301 10.08 -13.67 -0.66
C ASP A 301 10.50 -12.20 -0.81
N ILE A 302 10.51 -11.66 -2.03
CA ILE A 302 11.00 -10.29 -2.30
C ILE A 302 10.36 -9.26 -1.34
N PRO A 303 9.02 -9.21 -1.18
CA PRO A 303 8.42 -8.18 -0.33
C PRO A 303 8.80 -8.32 1.14
N ARG A 304 8.92 -9.55 1.65
CA ARG A 304 9.33 -9.83 3.03
C ARG A 304 10.75 -9.32 3.28
N PHE A 305 11.70 -9.68 2.41
CA PHE A 305 13.08 -9.22 2.55
C PHE A 305 13.23 -7.71 2.34
N LEU A 306 12.45 -7.09 1.46
CA LEU A 306 12.42 -5.63 1.33
C LEU A 306 11.94 -4.94 2.62
N CYS A 307 10.89 -5.46 3.25
CA CYS A 307 10.38 -4.90 4.51
C CYS A 307 11.38 -5.08 5.66
N LEU A 308 11.99 -6.27 5.80
CA LEU A 308 12.99 -6.51 6.84
C LEU A 308 14.27 -5.72 6.60
N ALA A 309 14.74 -5.61 5.35
CA ALA A 309 15.90 -4.79 5.00
C ALA A 309 15.64 -3.31 5.32
N TYR A 310 14.43 -2.81 5.05
CA TYR A 310 14.05 -1.44 5.40
C TYR A 310 14.14 -1.21 6.91
N VAL A 311 13.60 -2.12 7.72
CA VAL A 311 13.68 -2.06 9.19
C VAL A 311 15.13 -2.11 9.65
N GLY A 312 15.93 -3.02 9.09
CA GLY A 312 17.35 -3.23 9.39
C GLY A 312 18.24 -2.02 9.07
N ILE A 313 17.88 -1.18 8.11
CA ILE A 313 18.62 0.05 7.75
C ILE A 313 18.07 1.28 8.46
N LYS A 314 16.74 1.37 8.60
CA LYS A 314 16.09 2.55 9.18
C LYS A 314 16.45 2.72 10.66
N LEU A 315 16.52 1.64 11.43
CA LEU A 315 16.90 1.69 12.84
C LEU A 315 18.34 2.22 13.09
N PRO A 316 19.39 1.68 12.42
CA PRO A 316 20.73 2.27 12.52
C PRO A 316 20.78 3.72 12.04
N ALA A 317 20.04 4.08 10.98
CA ALA A 317 19.98 5.47 10.53
C ALA A 317 19.38 6.41 11.60
N LEU A 318 18.33 5.96 12.31
CA LEU A 318 17.77 6.70 13.45
C LEU A 318 18.77 6.80 14.61
N LEU A 319 19.48 5.72 14.92
CA LEU A 319 20.54 5.70 15.94
C LEU A 319 21.66 6.70 15.61
N ILE A 320 22.20 6.66 14.38
CA ILE A 320 23.27 7.56 13.93
C ILE A 320 22.79 9.01 13.98
N SER A 321 21.56 9.29 13.52
CA SER A 321 20.98 10.63 13.59
C SER A 321 20.87 11.12 15.04
N LYS A 322 20.50 10.23 15.97
CA LYS A 322 20.39 10.54 17.39
C LYS A 322 21.75 10.84 18.02
N ILE A 323 22.75 10.00 17.76
CA ILE A 323 24.13 10.19 18.24
C ILE A 323 24.70 11.49 17.69
N TYR A 324 24.53 11.75 16.39
CA TYR A 324 25.00 12.99 15.76
C TYR A 324 24.35 14.23 16.38
N LYS A 325 23.03 14.20 16.64
CA LYS A 325 22.33 15.28 17.35
C LYS A 325 22.83 15.46 18.79
N GLN A 326 23.16 14.38 19.48
CA GLN A 326 23.74 14.45 20.84
C GLN A 326 25.13 15.08 20.83
N LEU A 327 26.00 14.66 19.90
CA LEU A 327 27.34 15.24 19.74
C LEU A 327 27.29 16.71 19.36
N ARG A 328 26.32 17.11 18.52
CA ARG A 328 26.14 18.49 18.12
C ARG A 328 25.55 19.36 19.23
N LYS A 329 24.90 18.77 20.25
CA LYS A 329 24.16 19.50 21.29
C LYS A 329 25.00 20.55 22.01
N ASP A 330 26.31 20.34 22.12
CA ASP A 330 27.24 21.28 22.75
C ASP A 330 27.41 22.58 21.93
N SER A 331 27.02 22.56 20.65
CA SER A 331 27.05 23.72 19.73
C SER A 331 25.67 24.32 19.43
N LEU A 332 24.60 23.79 20.05
CA LEU A 332 23.23 24.14 19.68
C LEU A 332 22.74 25.41 20.37
N SER A 333 21.99 26.22 19.61
CA SER A 333 21.44 27.50 20.07
C SER A 333 20.51 27.32 21.27
N LEU A 334 20.35 28.38 22.07
CA LEU A 334 19.46 28.41 23.23
C LEU A 334 18.02 27.98 22.88
N GLU A 335 17.56 28.27 21.66
CA GLU A 335 16.22 27.96 21.20
C GLU A 335 15.98 26.45 21.11
N ASP A 336 16.97 25.70 20.60
CA ASP A 336 16.90 24.24 20.55
C ASP A 336 17.01 23.61 21.95
N GLN A 337 17.69 24.27 22.89
CA GLN A 337 17.70 23.82 24.29
C GLN A 337 16.31 23.97 24.93
N ILE A 338 15.57 25.04 24.60
CA ILE A 338 14.18 25.21 25.02
C ILE A 338 13.31 24.12 24.37
N LEU A 339 13.47 23.89 23.06
CA LEU A 339 12.78 22.85 22.31
C LEU A 339 13.04 21.43 22.87
N LEU A 340 14.23 21.19 23.41
CA LEU A 340 14.58 19.94 24.09
C LEU A 340 13.98 19.81 25.49
N LYS A 341 13.66 20.92 26.17
CA LYS A 341 12.97 20.93 27.47
C LYS A 341 11.46 20.74 27.34
N LEU A 342 10.87 21.09 26.20
CA LEU A 342 9.47 20.87 25.92
C LEU A 342 9.11 19.37 25.94
N THR A 343 8.00 19.07 26.60
CA THR A 343 7.39 17.74 26.62
C THR A 343 7.07 17.31 25.18
N ARG A 344 6.87 16.00 24.98
CA ARG A 344 6.57 15.47 23.65
C ARG A 344 5.28 16.06 23.07
N GLU A 345 4.26 16.22 23.90
CA GLU A 345 2.96 16.78 23.51
C GLU A 345 3.11 18.25 23.10
N GLU A 346 3.81 19.05 23.90
CA GLU A 346 4.08 20.44 23.55
C GLU A 346 4.89 20.56 22.26
N ARG A 347 5.85 19.66 22.00
CA ARG A 347 6.57 19.62 20.72
C ARG A 347 5.67 19.28 19.54
N VAL A 348 4.68 18.41 19.73
CA VAL A 348 3.71 18.09 18.67
C VAL A 348 2.82 19.31 18.39
N ILE A 349 2.33 19.99 19.44
CA ILE A 349 1.52 21.20 19.30
C ILE A 349 2.35 22.32 18.63
N LEU A 350 3.59 22.52 19.08
CA LEU A 350 4.47 23.54 18.54
C LEU A 350 4.80 23.26 17.06
N ARG A 351 5.06 22.01 16.69
CA ARG A 351 5.19 21.62 15.28
C ARG A 351 3.92 21.86 14.48
N ALA A 352 2.75 21.46 14.98
CA ALA A 352 1.48 21.69 14.30
C ALA A 352 1.15 23.20 14.17
N SER A 353 1.74 24.04 15.01
CA SER A 353 1.60 25.50 14.94
C SER A 353 2.56 26.18 13.98
N GLN A 354 3.61 25.50 13.50
CA GLN A 354 4.57 26.09 12.58
C GLN A 354 3.90 26.41 11.23
N PRO A 355 4.22 27.54 10.58
CA PRO A 355 3.60 27.97 9.32
C PRO A 355 3.78 26.95 8.20
N ASP A 356 4.89 26.22 8.21
CA ASP A 356 5.23 25.20 7.21
C ASP A 356 4.71 23.80 7.56
N SER A 357 4.04 23.65 8.70
CA SER A 357 3.45 22.35 9.06
C SER A 357 2.32 21.98 8.12
N SER A 358 2.15 20.70 7.83
CA SER A 358 1.04 20.22 7.00
C SER A 358 -0.32 20.63 7.54
N GLU A 359 -0.46 20.67 8.86
CA GLU A 359 -1.65 21.05 9.60
C GLU A 359 -1.95 22.54 9.39
N MET A 360 -0.94 23.40 9.47
CA MET A 360 -1.10 24.82 9.22
C MET A 360 -1.33 25.12 7.73
N LEU A 361 -0.61 24.46 6.83
CA LEU A 361 -0.86 24.54 5.38
C LEU A 361 -2.28 24.09 5.04
N TYR A 362 -2.77 23.04 5.68
CA TYR A 362 -4.15 22.58 5.56
C TYR A 362 -5.13 23.63 6.07
N LEU A 363 -4.93 24.19 7.27
CA LEU A 363 -5.77 25.25 7.82
C LEU A 363 -5.77 26.49 6.92
N GLN A 364 -4.60 26.89 6.41
CA GLN A 364 -4.47 28.01 5.49
C GLN A 364 -5.22 27.74 4.18
N ASN A 365 -5.09 26.53 3.61
CA ASN A 365 -5.83 26.11 2.42
C ASN A 365 -7.34 25.95 2.66
N LEU A 366 -7.73 25.67 3.90
CA LEU A 366 -9.12 25.54 4.32
C LEU A 366 -9.80 26.91 4.37
N PHE A 367 -9.12 27.93 4.90
CA PHE A 367 -9.62 29.30 4.98
C PHE A 367 -9.38 30.13 3.72
N ARG A 368 -8.54 29.65 2.79
CA ARG A 368 -8.31 30.32 1.51
C ARG A 368 -9.60 30.34 0.68
N SER A 369 -10.06 31.54 0.34
CA SER A 369 -11.30 31.72 -0.41
C SER A 369 -11.25 30.97 -1.74
N PRO A 370 -12.37 30.36 -2.19
CA PRO A 370 -12.43 29.62 -3.44
C PRO A 370 -12.01 30.46 -4.65
N ASP A 371 -12.21 31.79 -4.60
CA ASP A 371 -11.87 32.73 -5.67
C ASP A 371 -10.35 32.92 -5.87
N GLN A 372 -9.53 32.63 -4.84
CA GLN A 372 -8.07 32.72 -4.94
C GLN A 372 -7.40 31.44 -5.46
N ARG A 373 -8.15 30.36 -5.70
CA ARG A 373 -7.59 29.15 -6.31
C ARG A 373 -7.39 29.39 -7.81
N LEU A 374 -6.25 29.99 -8.15
CA LEU A 374 -5.75 30.17 -9.51
C LEU A 374 -5.96 28.87 -10.31
N CYS A 375 -6.89 28.93 -11.27
CA CYS A 375 -7.29 27.81 -12.14
C CYS A 375 -6.22 27.45 -13.19
N THR A 376 -4.93 27.55 -12.85
CA THR A 376 -3.81 27.37 -13.79
C THR A 376 -3.45 25.92 -14.10
N GLN A 377 -4.18 24.93 -13.57
CA GLN A 377 -3.96 23.52 -13.93
C GLN A 377 -4.70 23.13 -15.22
N HIS A 378 -3.91 23.13 -16.30
CA HIS A 378 -4.13 22.66 -17.67
C HIS A 378 -5.23 21.59 -17.85
N ARG A 379 -6.08 21.81 -18.86
CA ARG A 379 -7.24 20.98 -19.27
C ARG A 379 -6.91 19.52 -19.60
N PHE A 380 -5.68 19.20 -20.01
CA PHE A 380 -5.33 17.84 -20.48
C PHE A 380 -4.79 16.90 -19.39
N GLY A 381 -4.28 17.42 -18.26
CA GLY A 381 -3.86 16.59 -17.12
C GLY A 381 -5.00 16.06 -16.24
N ARG A 382 -6.27 16.32 -16.59
CA ARG A 382 -7.45 16.02 -15.74
C ARG A 382 -8.05 14.63 -15.93
N LEU A 383 -7.72 13.90 -16.99
CA LEU A 383 -8.55 12.75 -17.39
C LEU A 383 -8.17 11.42 -16.71
N ILE A 384 -6.94 11.23 -16.23
CA ILE A 384 -6.50 9.93 -15.68
C ILE A 384 -6.00 10.05 -14.22
N PRO A 385 -5.01 10.91 -13.87
CA PRO A 385 -4.49 10.96 -12.50
C PRO A 385 -5.46 11.61 -11.49
N LYS A 386 -6.44 12.42 -11.92
CA LYS A 386 -7.49 12.96 -11.03
C LYS A 386 -8.59 11.97 -10.68
N TRP A 387 -8.73 10.85 -11.41
CA TRP A 387 -9.90 9.99 -11.25
C TRP A 387 -9.83 9.05 -10.05
N ILE A 388 -8.63 8.74 -9.55
CA ILE A 388 -8.48 7.71 -8.51
C ILE A 388 -7.89 8.30 -7.22
N TYR A 389 -6.70 8.90 -7.27
CA TYR A 389 -6.06 9.47 -6.08
C TYR A 389 -5.11 10.63 -6.44
N GLU A 390 -5.48 11.85 -6.06
CA GLU A 390 -4.62 13.04 -6.18
C GLU A 390 -3.71 13.12 -4.95
N TRP A 391 -2.39 13.09 -5.10
CA TRP A 391 -1.46 13.31 -3.98
C TRP A 391 -1.62 14.73 -3.43
N ARG A 392 -1.65 14.85 -2.10
CA ARG A 392 -1.81 16.12 -1.39
C ARG A 392 -0.74 16.22 -0.32
N ASP A 393 0.12 17.22 -0.42
CA ASP A 393 1.21 17.45 0.53
C ASP A 393 0.71 17.97 1.88
N ASP A 394 -0.50 18.55 1.91
CA ASP A 394 -1.14 19.09 3.11
C ASP A 394 -1.96 18.05 3.90
N PHE A 395 -1.88 16.77 3.54
CA PHE A 395 -2.63 15.73 4.22
C PHE A 395 -1.82 14.45 4.43
N TYR A 396 -1.81 13.97 5.68
CA TYR A 396 -1.20 12.71 6.05
C TYR A 396 -2.22 11.77 6.67
N PHE A 397 -2.27 10.52 6.19
CA PHE A 397 -3.06 9.46 6.82
C PHE A 397 -2.53 9.10 8.20
N SER A 398 -3.44 8.70 9.09
CA SER A 398 -3.06 8.13 10.39
C SER A 398 -2.17 6.91 10.21
N ALA A 399 -1.30 6.64 11.18
CA ALA A 399 -0.39 5.49 11.13
C ALA A 399 -1.19 4.18 10.97
N ARG A 400 -2.37 4.10 11.60
CA ARG A 400 -3.26 2.94 11.52
C ARG A 400 -3.72 2.66 10.09
N VAL A 401 -4.19 3.68 9.37
CA VAL A 401 -4.63 3.51 7.97
C VAL A 401 -3.45 3.02 7.12
N LEU A 402 -2.27 3.61 7.29
CA LEU A 402 -1.07 3.19 6.56
C LEU A 402 -0.68 1.73 6.88
N CYS A 403 -0.70 1.33 8.15
CA CYS A 403 -0.40 -0.05 8.57
C CYS A 403 -1.39 -1.07 8.00
N VAL A 404 -2.68 -0.73 8.00
CA VAL A 404 -3.72 -1.60 7.45
C VAL A 404 -3.56 -1.75 5.95
N TYR A 405 -3.31 -0.66 5.22
CA TYR A 405 -3.13 -0.70 3.77
C TYR A 405 -1.84 -1.42 3.36
N SER A 406 -0.72 -1.23 4.07
CA SER A 406 0.52 -1.94 3.77
C SER A 406 0.37 -3.45 3.98
N ALA A 407 -0.21 -3.85 5.12
CA ALA A 407 -0.53 -5.25 5.40
C ALA A 407 -1.46 -5.84 4.33
N THR A 408 -2.49 -5.09 3.92
CA THR A 408 -3.45 -5.58 2.93
C THR A 408 -2.83 -5.75 1.54
N ILE A 409 -2.06 -4.77 1.05
CA ILE A 409 -1.38 -4.85 -0.26
C ILE A 409 -0.43 -6.05 -0.30
N LEU A 410 0.32 -6.25 0.77
CA LEU A 410 1.26 -7.35 0.87
C LEU A 410 0.54 -8.70 0.94
N LEU A 411 -0.55 -8.80 1.71
CA LEU A 411 -1.35 -10.01 1.77
C LEU A 411 -2.00 -10.37 0.42
N ILE A 412 -2.53 -9.37 -0.31
CA ILE A 412 -3.06 -9.58 -1.66
C ILE A 412 -1.97 -10.12 -2.57
N PHE A 413 -0.75 -9.59 -2.48
CA PHE A 413 0.39 -10.08 -3.25
C PHE A 413 0.63 -11.57 -2.95
N PHE A 414 0.74 -11.97 -1.68
CA PHE A 414 0.98 -13.36 -1.30
C PHE A 414 -0.16 -14.29 -1.72
N ILE A 415 -1.41 -13.90 -1.50
CA ILE A 415 -2.59 -14.68 -1.94
C ILE A 415 -2.57 -14.85 -3.47
N THR A 416 -2.28 -13.78 -4.20
CA THR A 416 -2.24 -13.80 -5.68
C THR A 416 -1.15 -14.72 -6.19
N VAL A 417 0.07 -14.57 -5.67
CA VAL A 417 1.19 -15.41 -6.07
C VAL A 417 0.90 -16.86 -5.70
N GLN A 418 0.45 -17.15 -4.49
CA GLN A 418 0.11 -18.51 -4.07
C GLN A 418 -0.99 -19.12 -4.93
N ALA A 419 -2.03 -18.35 -5.28
CA ALA A 419 -3.09 -18.78 -6.18
C ALA A 419 -2.54 -19.09 -7.58
N CYS A 420 -1.66 -18.26 -8.13
CA CYS A 420 -0.99 -18.57 -9.39
C CYS A 420 -0.17 -19.86 -9.27
N VAL A 421 0.64 -19.99 -8.22
CA VAL A 421 1.57 -21.12 -8.13
C VAL A 421 0.86 -22.46 -7.93
N GLN A 422 -0.20 -22.48 -7.12
CA GLN A 422 -0.96 -23.69 -6.84
C GLN A 422 -1.96 -24.05 -7.94
N ILE A 423 -2.67 -23.08 -8.51
CA ILE A 423 -3.78 -23.38 -9.43
C ILE A 423 -3.27 -23.63 -10.85
N LEU A 424 -2.27 -22.89 -11.34
CA LEU A 424 -1.81 -23.03 -12.74
C LEU A 424 -1.45 -24.49 -13.12
N PRO A 425 -0.64 -25.24 -12.35
CA PRO A 425 -0.32 -26.62 -12.68
C PRO A 425 -1.57 -27.52 -12.71
N THR A 426 -2.48 -27.31 -11.76
CA THR A 426 -3.72 -28.11 -11.64
C THR A 426 -4.71 -27.85 -12.78
N LEU A 427 -4.64 -26.68 -13.46
CA LEU A 427 -5.52 -26.37 -14.58
C LEU A 427 -5.30 -27.32 -15.75
N HIS A 428 -4.07 -27.80 -15.96
CA HIS A 428 -3.78 -28.79 -17.01
C HIS A 428 -4.49 -30.11 -16.73
N SER A 429 -4.38 -30.62 -15.50
CA SER A 429 -5.08 -31.84 -15.04
C SER A 429 -6.60 -31.67 -15.13
N ILE A 430 -7.14 -30.51 -14.73
CA ILE A 430 -8.57 -30.18 -14.85
C ILE A 430 -9.01 -30.15 -16.33
N GLN A 431 -8.21 -29.54 -17.21
CA GLN A 431 -8.53 -29.47 -18.63
C GLN A 431 -8.63 -30.87 -19.25
N LYS A 432 -7.72 -31.77 -18.89
CA LYS A 432 -7.76 -33.17 -19.34
C LYS A 432 -9.02 -33.89 -18.85
N ILE A 433 -9.38 -33.75 -17.58
CA ILE A 433 -10.60 -34.34 -17.01
C ILE A 433 -11.85 -33.82 -17.72
N ILE A 434 -11.90 -32.51 -18.01
CA ILE A 434 -13.01 -31.90 -18.75
C ILE A 434 -13.10 -32.45 -20.17
N GLN A 435 -11.95 -32.61 -20.86
CA GLN A 435 -11.91 -33.20 -22.19
C GLN A 435 -12.41 -34.65 -22.20
N ASP A 436 -11.90 -35.47 -21.27
CA ASP A 436 -12.30 -36.89 -21.14
C ASP A 436 -13.81 -37.01 -20.86
N PHE A 437 -14.37 -36.10 -20.05
CA PHE A 437 -15.80 -36.03 -19.77
C PHE A 437 -16.64 -35.67 -21.01
N PHE A 438 -16.19 -34.71 -21.82
CA PHE A 438 -16.87 -34.36 -23.06
C PHE A 438 -16.82 -35.48 -24.09
N ASP A 439 -15.68 -36.17 -24.19
CA ASP A 439 -15.54 -37.33 -25.08
C ASP A 439 -16.50 -38.45 -24.66
N LEU A 440 -16.63 -38.72 -23.35
CA LEU A 440 -17.62 -39.66 -22.81
C LEU A 440 -19.07 -39.24 -23.14
N LEU A 441 -19.43 -37.97 -22.93
CA LEU A 441 -20.78 -37.46 -23.28
C LEU A 441 -21.08 -37.59 -24.77
N SER A 442 -20.10 -37.33 -25.63
CA SER A 442 -20.26 -37.48 -27.08
C SER A 442 -20.51 -38.93 -27.50
N SER A 443 -19.93 -39.90 -26.78
CA SER A 443 -20.16 -41.32 -27.02
C SER A 443 -21.60 -41.76 -26.70
N PHE A 444 -22.22 -41.17 -25.66
CA PHE A 444 -23.61 -41.47 -25.32
C PHE A 444 -24.59 -40.90 -26.34
N GLY A 445 -24.31 -39.73 -26.92
CA GLY A 445 -25.22 -39.06 -27.87
C GLY A 445 -25.40 -39.77 -29.21
N ASN A 446 -24.45 -40.63 -29.63
CA ASN A 446 -24.44 -41.22 -30.97
C ASN A 446 -24.98 -42.66 -31.03
N THR A 447 -25.65 -43.16 -29.99
CA THR A 447 -26.00 -44.59 -29.90
C THR A 447 -27.30 -45.02 -30.60
N ASP A 448 -28.17 -44.10 -31.05
CA ASP A 448 -29.54 -44.49 -31.42
C ASP A 448 -29.97 -44.38 -32.90
N GLU A 449 -29.18 -43.87 -33.86
CA GLU A 449 -29.69 -43.69 -35.24
C GLU A 449 -29.03 -44.48 -36.39
N ASP A 450 -27.82 -45.05 -36.27
CA ASP A 450 -27.11 -45.60 -37.47
C ASP A 450 -26.49 -47.00 -37.29
N ILE A 451 -27.20 -47.95 -36.66
CA ILE A 451 -26.68 -49.33 -36.46
C ILE A 451 -26.62 -50.17 -37.75
N MET A 452 -27.08 -49.71 -38.93
CA MET A 452 -27.24 -50.63 -40.08
C MET A 452 -26.32 -50.49 -41.30
N PHE A 453 -25.40 -49.53 -41.43
CA PHE A 453 -24.61 -49.48 -42.68
C PHE A 453 -23.15 -49.03 -42.52
N SER A 454 -22.25 -49.93 -42.95
CA SER A 454 -20.85 -49.73 -43.36
C SER A 454 -19.74 -49.95 -42.31
N ALA A 455 -19.21 -51.17 -42.33
CA ALA A 455 -18.00 -51.61 -41.62
C ALA A 455 -16.69 -51.24 -42.36
N THR A 456 -16.53 -49.97 -42.77
CA THR A 456 -15.37 -49.55 -43.58
C THR A 456 -14.57 -48.45 -42.89
N GLU A 457 -13.39 -48.83 -42.38
CA GLU A 457 -12.27 -47.99 -41.91
C GLU A 457 -12.63 -46.70 -41.15
N SER A 458 -12.74 -46.83 -39.83
CA SER A 458 -12.82 -45.73 -38.88
C SER A 458 -11.52 -44.91 -38.86
N LYS A 459 -11.44 -43.90 -39.72
CA LYS A 459 -10.49 -42.79 -39.57
C LYS A 459 -10.82 -42.10 -38.24
N PRO A 460 -9.87 -41.86 -37.31
CA PRO A 460 -10.15 -41.19 -36.06
C PRO A 460 -10.74 -39.80 -36.37
N THR A 461 -12.05 -39.68 -36.22
CA THR A 461 -12.75 -38.41 -36.32
C THR A 461 -12.31 -37.61 -35.11
N ASN A 462 -11.39 -36.67 -35.31
CA ASN A 462 -11.02 -35.67 -34.31
C ASN A 462 -12.30 -35.16 -33.64
N SER A 463 -12.39 -35.32 -32.31
CA SER A 463 -13.54 -34.88 -31.53
C SER A 463 -13.85 -33.42 -31.89
N GLN A 464 -15.11 -33.16 -32.26
CA GLN A 464 -15.51 -31.89 -32.86
C GLN A 464 -15.47 -30.68 -31.90
N PHE A 465 -15.21 -30.91 -30.61
CA PHE A 465 -15.27 -29.87 -29.58
C PHE A 465 -13.95 -29.79 -28.80
N PRO A 466 -12.97 -29.00 -29.28
CA PRO A 466 -11.74 -28.75 -28.53
C PRO A 466 -12.04 -27.89 -27.29
N VAL A 467 -11.72 -28.40 -26.09
CA VAL A 467 -11.82 -27.61 -24.85
C VAL A 467 -10.81 -26.45 -24.90
N PRO A 468 -11.22 -25.20 -24.60
CA PRO A 468 -10.31 -24.06 -24.57
C PRO A 468 -9.20 -24.24 -23.53
N ASN A 469 -8.00 -23.77 -23.82
CA ASN A 469 -6.91 -23.74 -22.85
C ASN A 469 -7.31 -22.83 -21.66
N LEU A 470 -7.39 -23.41 -20.45
CA LEU A 470 -7.86 -22.73 -19.23
C LEU A 470 -6.79 -21.83 -18.59
N GLU A 471 -5.51 -22.01 -18.92
CA GLU A 471 -4.41 -21.26 -18.29
C GLU A 471 -4.47 -19.76 -18.63
N ARG A 472 -4.71 -19.44 -19.90
CA ARG A 472 -4.80 -18.06 -20.39
C ARG A 472 -5.95 -17.27 -19.75
N PRO A 473 -7.22 -17.74 -19.77
CA PRO A 473 -8.31 -17.00 -19.14
C PRO A 473 -8.13 -16.88 -17.61
N TYR A 474 -7.54 -17.89 -16.95
CA TYR A 474 -7.21 -17.78 -15.54
C TYR A 474 -6.17 -16.70 -15.25
N ALA A 475 -5.06 -16.66 -16.00
CA ALA A 475 -4.04 -15.62 -15.83
C ALA A 475 -4.62 -14.20 -16.05
N LEU A 476 -5.47 -14.03 -17.08
CA LEU A 476 -6.18 -12.77 -17.32
C LEU A 476 -7.15 -12.41 -16.17
N ALA A 477 -7.84 -13.40 -15.60
CA ALA A 477 -8.72 -13.21 -14.46
C ALA A 477 -7.98 -12.75 -13.21
N VAL A 478 -6.83 -13.36 -12.91
CA VAL A 478 -5.99 -12.96 -11.77
C VAL A 478 -5.49 -11.52 -11.95
N VAL A 479 -4.93 -11.17 -13.11
CA VAL A 479 -4.46 -9.80 -13.40
C VAL A 479 -5.60 -8.79 -13.30
N THR A 480 -6.77 -9.11 -13.86
CA THR A 480 -7.97 -8.27 -13.78
C THR A 480 -8.40 -8.06 -12.33
N THR A 481 -8.39 -9.12 -11.52
CA THR A 481 -8.78 -9.07 -10.11
C THR A 481 -7.84 -8.18 -9.30
N VAL A 482 -6.54 -8.35 -9.46
CA VAL A 482 -5.52 -7.51 -8.80
C VAL A 482 -5.72 -6.05 -9.20
N LEU A 483 -5.93 -5.76 -10.49
CA LEU A 483 -6.15 -4.40 -10.96
C LEU A 483 -7.41 -3.78 -10.34
N ILE A 484 -8.52 -4.51 -10.31
CA ILE A 484 -9.78 -4.04 -9.70
C ILE A 484 -9.56 -3.74 -8.21
N ILE A 485 -8.93 -4.64 -7.47
CA ILE A 485 -8.69 -4.47 -6.03
C ILE A 485 -7.74 -3.30 -5.73
N VAL A 486 -6.68 -3.13 -6.53
CA VAL A 486 -5.77 -1.98 -6.38
C VAL A 486 -6.51 -0.67 -6.64
N VAL A 487 -7.31 -0.59 -7.71
CA VAL A 487 -8.12 0.60 -8.02
C VAL A 487 -9.13 0.87 -6.91
N GLN A 488 -9.86 -0.14 -6.44
CA GLN A 488 -10.82 -0.01 -5.33
C GLN A 488 -10.14 0.46 -4.03
N SER A 489 -8.95 -0.06 -3.73
CA SER A 489 -8.18 0.34 -2.55
C SER A 489 -7.77 1.81 -2.63
N LEU A 490 -7.33 2.29 -3.80
CA LEU A 490 -6.99 3.70 -4.03
C LEU A 490 -8.22 4.62 -3.96
N VAL A 491 -9.35 4.21 -4.54
CA VAL A 491 -10.63 4.95 -4.43
C VAL A 491 -11.06 5.05 -2.96
N LEU A 492 -10.96 3.95 -2.21
CA LEU A 492 -11.28 3.96 -0.79
C LEU A 492 -10.35 4.90 0.00
N LEU A 493 -9.06 4.92 -0.34
CA LEU A 493 -8.09 5.82 0.30
C LEU A 493 -8.44 7.30 0.03
N ALA A 494 -8.86 7.62 -1.20
CA ALA A 494 -9.36 8.95 -1.55
C ALA A 494 -10.63 9.32 -0.77
N ASN A 495 -11.56 8.36 -0.61
CA ASN A 495 -12.78 8.55 0.17
C ASN A 495 -12.50 8.74 1.67
N ILE A 496 -11.62 7.93 2.26
CA ILE A 496 -11.19 8.09 3.66
C ILE A 496 -10.63 9.49 3.88
N ARG A 497 -9.76 9.96 2.99
CA ARG A 497 -9.24 11.33 3.05
C ARG A 497 -10.38 12.36 3.00
N ARG A 498 -11.28 12.26 2.02
CA ARG A 498 -12.41 13.20 1.89
C ARG A 498 -13.24 13.26 3.17
N ILE A 499 -13.61 12.11 3.73
CA ILE A 499 -14.42 12.00 4.95
C ILE A 499 -13.66 12.58 6.16
N LEU A 500 -12.36 12.30 6.29
CA LEU A 500 -11.54 12.89 7.35
C LEU A 500 -11.46 14.41 7.24
N LEU A 501 -11.28 14.93 6.02
CA LEU A 501 -11.26 16.38 5.78
C LEU A 501 -12.61 17.05 6.07
N GLN A 502 -13.73 16.40 5.73
CA GLN A 502 -15.07 16.89 6.10
C GLN A 502 -15.27 16.87 7.62
N SER A 503 -14.83 15.80 8.29
CA SER A 503 -14.88 15.71 9.76
C SER A 503 -14.08 16.84 10.43
N PHE A 504 -12.89 17.19 9.91
CA PHE A 504 -12.11 18.32 10.41
C PHE A 504 -12.78 19.68 10.21
N ARG A 505 -13.72 19.79 9.27
CA ARG A 505 -14.53 21.01 9.08
C ARG A 505 -15.72 21.08 10.02
N GLY A 506 -15.97 20.04 10.82
CA GLY A 506 -17.21 19.87 11.57
C GLY A 506 -18.42 19.57 10.68
N ASP A 507 -18.19 19.20 9.41
CA ASP A 507 -19.25 18.76 8.51
C ASP A 507 -19.48 17.25 8.68
N ASP A 508 -20.36 16.92 9.63
CA ASP A 508 -20.77 15.54 9.91
C ASP A 508 -21.98 15.11 9.05
N SER A 509 -22.21 15.72 7.87
CA SER A 509 -23.36 15.35 7.02
C SER A 509 -23.27 13.93 6.47
N GLU A 510 -22.06 13.47 6.13
CA GLU A 510 -21.79 12.11 5.63
C GLU A 510 -21.50 11.10 6.77
N ILE A 511 -21.16 11.58 7.97
CA ILE A 511 -20.76 10.73 9.11
C ILE A 511 -21.95 10.55 10.05
N PRO A 512 -22.34 9.32 10.40
CA PRO A 512 -23.44 9.12 11.34
C PRO A 512 -23.14 9.78 12.69
N ARG A 513 -24.03 10.67 13.13
CA ARG A 513 -23.89 11.38 14.42
C ARG A 513 -23.63 10.40 15.56
N ARG A 514 -22.58 10.67 16.33
CA ARG A 514 -22.18 9.82 17.45
C ARG A 514 -23.23 9.89 18.57
N LYS A 515 -23.75 8.74 18.98
CA LYS A 515 -24.62 8.64 20.16
C LYS A 515 -23.77 8.25 21.37
N PRO A 516 -23.86 8.96 22.52
CA PRO A 516 -23.10 8.62 23.73
C PRO A 516 -23.28 7.17 24.18
N SER A 517 -24.48 6.62 24.01
CA SER A 517 -24.79 5.21 24.31
C SER A 517 -23.99 4.20 23.47
N LYS A 518 -23.31 4.63 22.41
CA LYS A 518 -22.53 3.78 21.49
C LYS A 518 -21.03 4.01 21.57
N TYR A 519 -20.53 4.82 22.50
CA TYR A 519 -19.08 5.10 22.59
C TYR A 519 -18.22 3.85 22.75
N ILE A 520 -18.67 2.89 23.57
CA ILE A 520 -17.99 1.59 23.71
C ILE A 520 -17.96 0.83 22.37
N SER A 521 -19.08 0.82 21.65
CA SER A 521 -19.17 0.18 20.32
C SER A 521 -18.27 0.87 19.28
N TYR A 522 -18.13 2.20 19.33
CA TYR A 522 -17.20 2.92 18.46
C TYR A 522 -15.74 2.62 18.83
N ALA A 523 -15.41 2.55 20.12
CA ALA A 523 -14.06 2.22 20.57
C ALA A 523 -13.65 0.80 20.18
N THR A 524 -14.53 -0.18 20.43
CA THR A 524 -14.31 -1.59 20.02
C THR A 524 -14.26 -1.72 18.49
N GLY A 525 -15.17 -1.08 17.76
CA GLY A 525 -15.13 -1.03 16.29
C GLY A 525 -13.81 -0.45 15.75
N ASN A 526 -13.25 0.55 16.44
CA ASN A 526 -11.97 1.14 16.08
C ASN A 526 -10.77 0.20 16.36
N MET A 527 -10.85 -0.67 17.37
CA MET A 527 -9.84 -1.71 17.64
C MET A 527 -9.90 -2.82 16.59
N HIS A 528 -11.10 -3.25 16.20
CA HIS A 528 -11.29 -4.32 15.22
C HIS A 528 -11.21 -3.88 13.75
N PHE A 529 -11.14 -2.56 13.48
CA PHE A 529 -11.13 -1.99 12.14
C PHE A 529 -10.13 -2.67 11.19
N ALA A 530 -8.89 -2.88 11.65
CA ALA A 530 -7.83 -3.48 10.85
C ALA A 530 -8.19 -4.91 10.38
N GLY A 531 -8.64 -5.75 11.31
CA GLY A 531 -9.01 -7.13 11.02
C GLY A 531 -10.24 -7.21 10.11
N TYR A 532 -11.26 -6.41 10.36
CA TYR A 532 -12.44 -6.35 9.47
C TYR A 532 -12.07 -5.90 8.07
N PHE A 533 -11.25 -4.85 7.95
CA PHE A 533 -10.85 -4.33 6.64
C PHE A 533 -10.10 -5.38 5.82
N ILE A 534 -9.09 -6.02 6.42
CA ILE A 534 -8.29 -7.06 5.77
C ILE A 534 -9.19 -8.24 5.39
N GLY A 535 -10.02 -8.74 6.32
CA GLY A 535 -10.92 -9.87 6.07
C GLY A 535 -11.92 -9.63 4.94
N TYR A 536 -12.58 -8.47 4.92
CA TYR A 536 -13.51 -8.12 3.84
C TYR A 536 -12.80 -7.97 2.50
N LEU A 537 -11.57 -7.45 2.48
CA LEU A 537 -10.84 -7.31 1.24
C LEU A 537 -10.40 -8.67 0.69
N ILE A 538 -9.90 -9.59 1.52
CA ILE A 538 -9.59 -10.97 1.10
C ILE A 538 -10.84 -11.64 0.52
N TRP A 539 -11.97 -11.53 1.21
CA TRP A 539 -13.22 -12.11 0.73
C TRP A 539 -13.66 -11.48 -0.60
N GLY A 540 -13.55 -10.16 -0.72
CA GLY A 540 -13.80 -9.45 -1.97
C GLY A 540 -12.88 -9.90 -3.10
N TYR A 541 -11.60 -10.11 -2.82
CA TYR A 541 -10.62 -10.63 -3.78
C TYR A 541 -11.03 -12.02 -4.28
N ILE A 542 -11.40 -12.94 -3.38
CA ILE A 542 -11.84 -14.29 -3.75
C ILE A 542 -13.08 -14.23 -4.65
N LEU A 543 -14.09 -13.46 -4.27
CA LEU A 543 -15.31 -13.31 -5.06
C LEU A 543 -15.02 -12.73 -6.45
N ILE A 544 -14.24 -11.66 -6.53
CA ILE A 544 -13.88 -11.03 -7.81
C ILE A 544 -13.06 -12.00 -8.67
N ALA A 545 -12.13 -12.76 -8.09
CA ALA A 545 -11.35 -13.77 -8.80
C ALA A 545 -12.24 -14.84 -9.43
N VAL A 546 -13.21 -15.37 -8.68
CA VAL A 546 -14.16 -16.38 -9.19
C VAL A 546 -15.00 -15.80 -10.34
N PHE A 547 -15.58 -14.62 -10.15
CA PHE A 547 -16.39 -13.99 -11.21
C PHE A 547 -15.56 -13.61 -12.44
N ALA A 548 -14.35 -13.08 -12.25
CA ALA A 548 -13.44 -12.76 -13.36
C ALA A 548 -13.05 -14.02 -14.12
N SER A 549 -12.73 -15.12 -13.43
CA SER A 549 -12.41 -16.41 -14.06
C SER A 549 -13.58 -16.93 -14.89
N LEU A 550 -14.81 -16.92 -14.35
CA LEU A 550 -16.00 -17.33 -15.09
C LEU A 550 -16.23 -16.47 -16.34
N LEU A 551 -16.04 -15.14 -16.24
CA LEU A 551 -16.17 -14.24 -17.37
C LEU A 551 -15.11 -14.54 -18.45
N TRP A 552 -13.84 -14.67 -18.07
CA TRP A 552 -12.75 -14.93 -19.01
C TRP A 552 -12.82 -16.32 -19.65
N ILE A 553 -13.23 -17.35 -18.90
CA ILE A 553 -13.49 -18.68 -19.44
C ILE A 553 -14.63 -18.62 -20.46
N SER A 554 -15.71 -17.89 -20.16
CA SER A 554 -16.83 -17.69 -21.09
C SER A 554 -16.39 -16.97 -22.37
N PHE A 555 -15.54 -15.94 -22.25
CA PHE A 555 -14.97 -15.24 -23.40
C PHE A 555 -14.07 -16.16 -24.25
N GLU A 556 -13.19 -16.95 -23.63
CA GLU A 556 -12.31 -17.87 -24.37
C GLU A 556 -13.11 -18.98 -25.05
N ALA A 557 -14.15 -19.52 -24.40
CA ALA A 557 -15.07 -20.47 -25.00
C ALA A 557 -15.76 -19.90 -26.25
N LEU A 558 -16.28 -18.67 -26.18
CA LEU A 558 -16.89 -18.00 -27.34
C LEU A 558 -15.91 -17.82 -28.50
N ILE A 559 -14.63 -17.55 -28.21
CA ILE A 559 -13.57 -17.42 -29.21
C ILE A 559 -13.25 -18.78 -29.85
N VAL A 560 -13.01 -19.82 -29.03
CA VAL A 560 -12.58 -21.15 -29.48
C VAL A 560 -13.65 -21.85 -30.29
N TYR A 561 -14.92 -21.80 -29.88
CA TYR A 561 -16.01 -22.41 -30.65
C TYR A 561 -16.30 -21.71 -31.97
N ARG A 562 -15.56 -20.62 -32.28
CA ARG A 562 -15.71 -19.80 -33.48
C ARG A 562 -17.18 -19.50 -33.76
N ASN A 563 -17.99 -19.42 -32.69
CA ASN A 563 -19.38 -19.03 -32.78
C ASN A 563 -19.44 -17.50 -32.85
N ALA A 564 -18.57 -16.94 -33.69
CA ALA A 564 -18.58 -15.57 -34.12
C ALA A 564 -19.97 -15.24 -34.64
N GLN A 565 -20.70 -16.19 -35.25
CA GLN A 565 -22.07 -15.98 -35.69
C GLN A 565 -23.05 -15.72 -34.54
N LEU A 566 -23.00 -16.48 -33.43
CA LEU A 566 -23.86 -16.22 -32.27
C LEU A 566 -23.44 -14.92 -31.57
N LEU A 567 -22.15 -14.69 -31.35
CA LEU A 567 -21.66 -13.45 -30.74
C LEU A 567 -22.00 -12.23 -31.61
N GLU A 568 -21.81 -12.34 -32.93
CA GLU A 568 -22.16 -11.33 -33.92
C GLU A 568 -23.68 -11.13 -33.97
N SER A 569 -24.50 -12.19 -33.87
CA SER A 569 -25.97 -12.09 -33.79
C SER A 569 -26.41 -11.36 -32.52
N ILE A 570 -25.83 -11.70 -31.36
CA ILE A 570 -26.09 -10.99 -30.10
C ILE A 570 -25.63 -9.53 -30.20
N LEU A 571 -24.42 -9.26 -30.69
CA LEU A 571 -23.89 -7.90 -30.84
C LEU A 571 -24.71 -7.10 -31.86
N LYS A 572 -25.10 -7.68 -33.00
CA LYS A 572 -25.99 -7.06 -34.00
C LYS A 572 -27.36 -6.74 -33.41
N THR A 573 -27.83 -7.51 -32.44
CA THR A 573 -29.10 -7.24 -31.73
C THR A 573 -28.95 -6.17 -30.64
N ILE A 574 -27.85 -6.23 -29.87
CA ILE A 574 -27.62 -5.35 -28.71
C ILE A 574 -27.08 -3.97 -29.13
N ILE A 575 -26.16 -3.89 -30.09
CA ILE A 575 -25.47 -2.64 -30.49
C ILE A 575 -26.47 -1.57 -30.96
N PRO A 576 -27.42 -1.84 -31.88
CA PRO A 576 -28.40 -0.83 -32.29
C PRO A 576 -29.25 -0.34 -31.13
N SER A 577 -29.64 -1.25 -30.22
CA SER A 577 -30.41 -0.92 -29.02
C SER A 577 -29.62 0.01 -28.09
N LEU A 578 -28.35 -0.30 -27.82
CA LEU A 578 -27.46 0.54 -27.01
C LEU A 578 -27.16 1.88 -27.68
N LEU A 579 -26.90 1.89 -29.00
CA LEU A 579 -26.66 3.11 -29.77
C LEU A 579 -27.89 4.02 -29.76
N LEU A 580 -29.10 3.46 -29.91
CA LEU A 580 -30.34 4.23 -29.87
C LEU A 580 -30.61 4.81 -28.47
N ILE A 581 -30.34 4.04 -27.41
CA ILE A 581 -30.41 4.54 -26.02
C ILE A 581 -29.42 5.69 -25.80
N ASN A 582 -28.16 5.52 -26.21
CA ASN A 582 -27.14 6.54 -26.07
C ASN A 582 -27.44 7.78 -26.92
N PHE A 583 -27.83 7.58 -28.18
CA PHE A 583 -28.24 8.65 -29.08
C PHE A 583 -29.40 9.46 -28.50
N LYS A 584 -30.44 8.79 -28.00
CA LYS A 584 -31.56 9.44 -27.31
C LYS A 584 -31.09 10.24 -26.09
N ALA A 585 -30.20 9.68 -25.26
CA ALA A 585 -29.65 10.40 -24.11
C ALA A 585 -28.87 11.66 -24.53
N TYR A 586 -28.05 11.57 -25.58
CA TYR A 586 -27.33 12.71 -26.15
C TYR A 586 -28.27 13.75 -26.75
N LEU A 587 -29.27 13.31 -27.52
CA LEU A 587 -30.26 14.18 -28.14
C LEU A 587 -31.09 14.90 -27.06
N ASN A 588 -31.51 14.21 -26.00
CA ASN A 588 -32.17 14.83 -24.86
C ASN A 588 -31.28 15.86 -24.17
N LYS A 589 -29.98 15.57 -24.01
CA LYS A 589 -29.03 16.53 -23.44
C LYS A 589 -28.86 17.76 -24.33
N ILE A 590 -28.76 17.57 -25.65
CA ILE A 590 -28.63 18.66 -26.64
C ILE A 590 -29.92 19.50 -26.68
N LEU A 591 -31.09 18.86 -26.77
CA LEU A 591 -32.38 19.56 -26.76
C LEU A 591 -32.60 20.30 -25.43
N ALA A 592 -32.28 19.68 -24.30
CA ALA A 592 -32.31 20.34 -23.01
C ALA A 592 -31.42 21.59 -23.00
N GLN A 593 -30.19 21.46 -23.49
CA GLN A 593 -29.23 22.55 -23.48
C GLN A 593 -29.62 23.70 -24.42
N TYR A 594 -29.98 23.40 -25.67
CA TYR A 594 -30.13 24.42 -26.71
C TYR A 594 -31.57 24.86 -26.98
N VAL A 595 -32.56 23.99 -26.72
CA VAL A 595 -33.97 24.26 -27.05
C VAL A 595 -34.77 24.61 -25.81
N PHE A 596 -34.63 23.82 -24.73
CA PHE A 596 -35.46 23.99 -23.54
C PHE A 596 -34.90 25.04 -22.59
N LEU A 597 -33.59 25.04 -22.32
CA LEU A 597 -32.95 25.96 -21.39
C LEU A 597 -32.52 27.27 -22.06
N GLN A 598 -32.67 28.39 -21.34
CA GLN A 598 -32.15 29.68 -21.77
C GLN A 598 -30.61 29.70 -21.70
N HIS A 599 -30.00 30.48 -22.60
CA HIS A 599 -28.55 30.70 -22.65
C HIS A 599 -27.69 29.42 -22.63
N ALA A 600 -28.11 28.40 -23.39
CA ALA A 600 -27.40 27.12 -23.50
C ALA A 600 -27.20 26.39 -22.16
N GLY A 601 -28.15 26.52 -21.23
CA GLY A 601 -28.11 25.88 -19.91
C GLY A 601 -27.35 26.67 -18.84
N LYS A 602 -26.92 27.91 -19.11
CA LYS A 602 -26.31 28.77 -18.08
C LYS A 602 -27.29 29.23 -17.00
N VAL A 603 -28.58 29.25 -17.31
CA VAL A 603 -29.65 29.62 -16.37
C VAL A 603 -30.72 28.54 -16.42
N LEU A 604 -31.20 28.08 -15.26
CA LEU A 604 -32.25 27.06 -15.13
C LEU A 604 -33.65 27.64 -15.41
N ALA A 605 -33.78 28.43 -16.48
CA ALA A 605 -35.01 29.04 -16.92
C ALA A 605 -35.43 28.42 -18.26
N MET A 606 -36.68 27.96 -18.34
CA MET A 606 -37.21 27.34 -19.56
C MET A 606 -37.59 28.42 -20.58
N LYS A 607 -37.03 28.36 -21.79
CA LYS A 607 -37.35 29.31 -22.88
C LYS A 607 -38.65 28.97 -23.58
N ASN A 608 -38.98 27.68 -23.71
CA ASN A 608 -40.09 27.24 -24.56
C ASN A 608 -40.92 26.14 -23.88
N ARG A 609 -41.77 26.55 -22.92
CA ARG A 609 -42.58 25.64 -22.10
C ARG A 609 -43.52 24.73 -22.90
N ARG A 610 -44.07 25.22 -24.01
CA ARG A 610 -45.02 24.45 -24.85
C ARG A 610 -44.36 23.25 -25.55
N ILE A 611 -43.12 23.41 -26.02
CA ILE A 611 -42.37 22.31 -26.66
C ILE A 611 -41.90 21.31 -25.60
N SER A 612 -41.54 21.79 -24.40
CA SER A 612 -41.18 20.93 -23.27
C SER A 612 -42.34 20.08 -22.74
N THR A 613 -43.59 20.53 -22.86
CA THR A 613 -44.76 19.72 -22.49
C THR A 613 -45.16 18.71 -23.55
N ALA A 614 -44.79 18.94 -24.82
CA ALA A 614 -45.04 18.00 -25.91
C ALA A 614 -43.95 16.93 -26.04
N SER A 615 -42.71 17.21 -25.64
CA SER A 615 -41.58 16.30 -25.78
C SER A 615 -41.75 14.95 -25.07
N PRO A 616 -42.34 14.82 -23.85
CA PRO A 616 -42.48 13.52 -23.19
C PRO A 616 -43.35 12.54 -24.00
N ASN A 617 -44.37 13.06 -24.71
CA ASN A 617 -45.25 12.26 -25.56
C ASN A 617 -44.55 11.77 -26.84
N LEU A 618 -43.48 12.43 -27.28
CA LEU A 618 -42.65 11.96 -28.40
C LEU A 618 -41.66 10.86 -27.95
N PHE A 619 -41.49 10.66 -26.64
CA PHE A 619 -40.52 9.75 -26.04
C PHE A 619 -41.18 8.55 -25.32
N PHE A 620 -42.28 8.01 -25.84
CA PHE A 620 -42.91 6.76 -25.34
C PHE A 620 -41.96 5.55 -25.19
N ALA A 621 -40.76 5.60 -25.79
CA ALA A 621 -39.66 4.66 -25.54
C ALA A 621 -38.96 4.83 -24.17
N ASP A 622 -39.50 5.63 -23.24
CA ASP A 622 -38.95 5.80 -21.89
C ASP A 622 -39.17 4.57 -20.98
N SER A 623 -40.09 3.66 -21.32
CA SER A 623 -40.26 2.40 -20.57
C SER A 623 -39.01 1.51 -20.62
N ASN A 624 -38.42 1.34 -21.81
CA ASN A 624 -37.18 0.58 -22.00
C ASN A 624 -35.97 1.30 -21.35
N PHE A 625 -35.98 2.64 -21.33
CA PHE A 625 -34.97 3.42 -20.63
C PHE A 625 -35.13 3.37 -19.12
N ALA A 626 -36.36 3.30 -18.62
CA ALA A 626 -36.67 3.11 -17.21
C ALA A 626 -36.28 1.71 -16.75
N GLU A 627 -36.53 0.67 -17.55
CA GLU A 627 -36.06 -0.69 -17.27
C GLU A 627 -34.54 -0.78 -17.32
N TYR A 628 -33.89 -0.18 -18.34
CA TYR A 628 -32.43 -0.10 -18.41
C TYR A 628 -31.85 0.65 -17.20
N ASN A 629 -32.44 1.78 -16.80
CA ASN A 629 -32.04 2.52 -15.60
C ASN A 629 -32.38 1.78 -14.32
N PHE A 630 -33.43 0.97 -14.28
CA PHE A 630 -33.80 0.14 -13.14
C PHE A 630 -32.81 -1.00 -12.98
N ARG A 631 -32.45 -1.71 -14.07
CA ARG A 631 -31.35 -2.68 -14.08
C ARG A 631 -30.02 -1.99 -13.71
N ARG A 632 -29.74 -0.81 -14.26
CA ARG A 632 -28.55 -0.02 -13.89
C ARG A 632 -28.55 0.41 -12.42
N ARG A 633 -29.70 0.73 -11.82
CA ARG A 633 -29.87 1.02 -10.38
C ARG A 633 -29.77 -0.24 -9.53
N LEU A 634 -30.14 -1.42 -10.02
CA LEU A 634 -29.86 -2.69 -9.35
C LEU A 634 -28.34 -2.95 -9.27
N PHE A 635 -27.59 -2.50 -10.28
CA PHE A 635 -26.13 -2.63 -10.33
C PHE A 635 -25.35 -1.41 -9.82
N SER A 636 -26.01 -0.33 -9.40
CA SER A 636 -25.35 0.84 -8.82
C SER A 636 -26.03 1.23 -7.51
N PRO A 637 -25.33 1.19 -6.35
CA PRO A 637 -25.93 1.58 -5.09
C PRO A 637 -26.31 3.06 -5.16
N THR A 638 -27.60 3.36 -5.23
CA THR A 638 -28.10 4.73 -5.08
C THR A 638 -27.70 5.24 -3.69
N PRO A 639 -27.03 6.40 -3.58
CA PRO A 639 -26.74 6.96 -2.27
C PRO A 639 -28.06 7.21 -1.52
N PRO A 640 -28.11 6.95 -0.20
CA PRO A 640 -29.31 7.16 0.59
C PRO A 640 -29.79 8.59 0.41
N SER A 641 -31.07 8.77 0.06
CA SER A 641 -31.62 10.11 -0.13
C SER A 641 -31.46 10.89 1.17
N PRO A 642 -30.97 12.15 1.13
CA PRO A 642 -30.87 12.97 2.31
C PRO A 642 -32.22 13.02 3.03
N ASN A 643 -32.13 12.84 4.34
CA ASN A 643 -33.20 12.57 5.29
C ASN A 643 -34.43 13.48 5.06
N LYS A 644 -35.51 12.95 4.48
CA LYS A 644 -36.81 13.64 4.26
C LYS A 644 -37.42 14.25 5.54
N ASN A 645 -36.88 13.89 6.71
CA ASN A 645 -37.26 14.49 7.99
C ASN A 645 -36.74 15.92 8.19
N LEU A 646 -35.74 16.37 7.43
CA LEU A 646 -35.28 17.77 7.49
C LEU A 646 -36.27 18.69 6.78
N ASP A 647 -36.78 18.28 5.61
CA ASP A 647 -37.80 19.04 4.86
C ASP A 647 -39.13 19.10 5.62
N ARG A 648 -39.51 18.04 6.35
CA ARG A 648 -40.68 18.07 7.25
C ARG A 648 -40.53 18.99 8.45
N LYS A 649 -39.30 19.28 8.91
CA LYS A 649 -39.08 20.26 9.98
C LYS A 649 -39.11 21.70 9.47
N ILE A 650 -38.60 21.94 8.26
CA ILE A 650 -38.65 23.28 7.63
C ILE A 650 -40.10 23.60 7.21
N SER A 651 -40.86 22.62 6.72
CA SER A 651 -42.30 22.80 6.40
C SER A 651 -43.21 22.98 7.62
N ASN A 652 -42.73 22.73 8.84
CA ASN A 652 -43.48 22.99 10.07
C ASN A 652 -42.99 24.27 10.79
N GLN A 653 -41.98 24.95 10.24
CA GLN A 653 -41.45 26.23 10.75
C GLN A 653 -41.67 27.40 9.77
N ILE A 654 -42.09 27.12 8.54
CA ILE A 654 -42.73 28.06 7.61
C ILE A 654 -44.23 27.81 7.70
#